data_AF-A0A135SHZ7-F1
#
_entry.id   AF-A0A135SHZ7-F1
#
_cell.length_a   1.000
_cell.length_b   1.000
_cell.length_c   1.000
_cell.angle_alpha   90.00
_cell.angle_beta   90.00
_cell.angle_gamma   90.00
#
_symmetry.space_group_name_H-M   'P 1'
#
loop_
_entity.id
_entity.type
_entity.pdbx_description
1 polymer ?
#
loop_
_entity_poly.entity_id
_entity_poly.type
_entity_poly.pdbx_seq_one_letter_code
_entity_poly.pdbx_strand_id
1 'polypeptide(L)'
;MASQMGTIAQLLDATLDPSTHRKAEQALKAEAAKPQYSLNLLNIVASDSLPLKTRLAAALAFKNFIRSNWVDADGNYKLPADEVNTIKSQLIGLMISCPPTIQTQLGDAISIIADSDFWERWQTLTQELVAKFSPVDPKVNIGVLEVAHSIFVRWRPLFRTDELYTEINHVISTFAQPFVQLLVQTDEQITKNAQNKDALQSWFESLSLMIKIFYDLSSHDMPPIFEEHLASISELLHKYLTYTNPILETDDDTEVSVIDTVKADICEALELYTLKYDEDFGKYTEPFITNAWNLLSSTGSETKYDLLVSKALHFLTAVAGTSQHSGVFADENVLGQVVEKVILPNVALRESDLELFEDEPIEYIRRDLEGSDTDSRRRSATDFLRRLQEKYEQLVTGVVYKYINHYLEQGKSDWKAKDTAVYLFISIAAKGSVTAAQGVKTVNSLVNVVDFFEQHIAADLMASGGVEPISKVDAIKYLHTFRSQLTKEQWKLAFPPLIQNLASDNYVVYSYAAIAVERLLFLSDDSGKVMFPREDIQPFAKDLLEHLFKLIEKEKTPAKLQENEFLMRCVMRILIVLKDGAAPLVEGVLTHLVAITNMIKQNPSNPRFYYYHFEALGALVRYTSSTHAALFNQKLWEPFNQILVEDVTEFLQYIFQILAQLLESSPPDAVSDNYRAFLSPLLEPALWDTKGNVPACTRLLSSIIPATSAFIVSENKLEQILGIFQRLLAVKKYQLYAFDILEAVVKSFEPAVTDQYFGTILNLLFAKLQGNPPDSLKLRFARFFHLVASRVEAGFGADYFMKHAEKIQEGIFAKVYPPFVLAETEKLARPVDRKLAVVSLTKTLCESQAFAQKFAKGWANTCKILLALLVNPPVVSAGLGDELINEADVDDIGFGLSYTALNTCRPIARDDYPEVTAVAPWVSAYISSANQRHNGAIVNFVNTRLTPEQQQALQQYLQ
;
A
#
# COMPACT_ATOMS: atom_id res chain seq x y z
N MET A 1 28.68 22.64 -25.94
CA MET A 1 27.81 23.25 -24.89
C MET A 1 26.70 24.11 -25.49
N ALA A 2 26.95 25.27 -26.13
CA ALA A 2 25.86 26.15 -26.60
C ALA A 2 24.87 25.53 -27.60
N SER A 3 25.31 24.67 -28.53
CA SER A 3 24.41 24.00 -29.48
C SER A 3 23.54 22.91 -28.83
N GLN A 4 24.08 22.17 -27.87
CA GLN A 4 23.38 21.11 -27.13
C GLN A 4 22.34 21.71 -26.16
N MET A 5 22.67 22.81 -25.49
CA MET A 5 21.74 23.55 -24.63
C MET A 5 20.50 24.02 -25.43
N GLY A 6 20.71 24.52 -26.64
CA GLY A 6 19.62 24.93 -27.54
C GLY A 6 18.71 23.77 -27.95
N THR A 7 19.27 22.59 -28.24
CA THR A 7 18.49 21.39 -28.57
C THR A 7 17.66 20.90 -27.39
N ILE A 8 18.23 20.86 -26.18
CA ILE A 8 17.50 20.43 -24.97
C ILE A 8 16.35 21.39 -24.68
N ALA A 9 16.57 22.70 -24.76
CA ALA A 9 15.51 23.69 -24.55
C ALA A 9 14.33 23.53 -25.54
N GLN A 10 14.61 23.28 -26.82
CA GLN A 10 13.57 23.02 -27.83
C GLN A 10 12.76 21.75 -27.54
N LEU A 11 13.43 20.69 -27.10
CA LEU A 11 12.76 19.45 -26.73
C LEU A 11 11.91 19.61 -25.48
N LEU A 12 12.38 20.35 -24.48
CA LEU A 12 11.60 20.68 -23.29
C LEU A 12 10.34 21.47 -23.65
N ASP A 13 10.44 22.46 -24.53
CA ASP A 13 9.26 23.19 -25.00
C ASP A 13 8.27 22.27 -25.75
N ALA A 14 8.77 21.33 -26.55
CA ALA A 14 7.92 20.35 -27.24
C ALA A 14 7.20 19.39 -26.27
N THR A 15 7.75 19.13 -25.08
CA THR A 15 7.01 18.33 -24.08
C THR A 15 5.77 19.03 -23.52
N LEU A 16 5.67 20.35 -23.68
CA LEU A 16 4.50 21.11 -23.22
C LEU A 16 3.30 21.02 -24.20
N ASP A 17 3.50 20.43 -25.39
CA ASP A 17 2.44 20.21 -26.39
C ASP A 17 1.95 18.75 -26.36
N PRO A 18 0.66 18.48 -26.02
CA PRO A 18 0.09 17.13 -25.98
C PRO A 18 0.28 16.31 -27.26
N SER A 19 0.34 16.97 -28.42
CA SER A 19 0.47 16.29 -29.73
C SER A 19 1.87 15.76 -29.99
N THR A 20 2.90 16.34 -29.34
CA THR A 20 4.30 15.94 -29.52
C THR A 20 4.95 15.38 -28.26
N HIS A 21 4.27 15.44 -27.11
CA HIS A 21 4.73 14.98 -25.80
C HIS A 21 5.48 13.65 -25.84
N ARG A 22 4.84 12.56 -26.31
CA ARG A 22 5.47 11.21 -26.30
C ARG A 22 6.76 11.15 -27.13
N LYS A 23 6.80 11.84 -28.27
CA LYS A 23 7.99 11.87 -29.15
C LYS A 23 9.11 12.71 -28.54
N ALA A 24 8.77 13.88 -27.99
CA ALA A 24 9.72 14.77 -27.32
C ALA A 24 10.32 14.11 -26.07
N GLU A 25 9.50 13.39 -25.28
CA GLU A 25 9.95 12.66 -24.10
C GLU A 25 10.94 11.53 -24.45
N GLN A 26 10.67 10.77 -25.52
CA GLN A 26 11.62 9.75 -26.02
C GLN A 26 12.94 10.39 -26.49
N ALA A 27 12.88 11.52 -27.17
CA ALA A 27 14.09 12.25 -27.60
C ALA A 27 14.88 12.79 -26.41
N LEU A 28 14.22 13.33 -25.37
CA LEU A 28 14.86 13.76 -24.13
C LEU A 28 15.53 12.60 -23.40
N LYS A 29 14.93 11.40 -23.39
CA LYS A 29 15.58 10.19 -22.83
C LYS A 29 16.89 9.85 -23.55
N ALA A 30 16.97 10.06 -24.87
CA ALA A 30 18.20 9.89 -25.62
C ALA A 30 19.25 10.97 -25.30
N GLU A 31 18.83 12.23 -25.11
CA GLU A 31 19.72 13.31 -24.66
C GLU A 31 20.23 13.10 -23.23
N ALA A 32 19.40 12.54 -22.34
CA ALA A 32 19.74 12.26 -20.95
C ALA A 32 20.88 11.24 -20.78
N ALA A 33 21.14 10.42 -21.81
CA ALA A 33 22.27 9.49 -21.82
C ALA A 33 23.62 10.16 -22.16
N LYS A 34 23.63 11.44 -22.55
CA LYS A 34 24.85 12.17 -22.92
C LYS A 34 25.50 12.84 -21.69
N PRO A 35 26.83 13.03 -21.69
CA PRO A 35 27.54 13.71 -20.59
C PRO A 35 27.06 15.15 -20.36
N GLN A 36 27.17 15.64 -19.12
CA GLN A 36 26.82 17.01 -18.71
C GLN A 36 25.36 17.40 -18.92
N TYR A 37 24.46 16.44 -19.13
CA TYR A 37 23.03 16.71 -19.28
C TYR A 37 22.47 17.50 -18.08
N SER A 38 22.88 17.14 -16.86
CA SER A 38 22.40 17.81 -15.64
C SER A 38 22.88 19.26 -15.52
N LEU A 39 24.15 19.52 -15.86
CA LEU A 39 24.70 20.90 -15.89
C LEU A 39 24.05 21.75 -16.98
N ASN A 40 23.75 21.17 -18.15
CA ASN A 40 23.02 21.87 -19.21
C ASN A 40 21.62 22.27 -18.76
N LEU A 41 20.93 21.42 -17.99
CA LEU A 41 19.63 21.78 -17.40
C LEU A 41 19.76 22.94 -16.41
N LEU A 42 20.76 22.94 -15.51
CA LEU A 42 20.98 24.06 -14.59
C LEU A 42 21.33 25.36 -15.32
N ASN A 43 22.12 25.29 -16.39
CA ASN A 43 22.41 26.46 -17.24
C ASN A 43 21.16 27.01 -17.92
N ILE A 44 20.24 26.15 -18.38
CA ILE A 44 18.94 26.57 -18.92
C ILE A 44 18.11 27.27 -17.84
N VAL A 45 18.09 26.72 -16.61
CA VAL A 45 17.39 27.30 -15.47
C VAL A 45 17.95 28.70 -15.11
N ALA A 46 19.28 28.86 -15.16
CA ALA A 46 19.97 30.12 -14.87
C ALA A 46 19.83 31.19 -15.97
N SER A 47 19.39 30.81 -17.17
CA SER A 47 19.38 31.71 -18.33
C SER A 47 18.13 32.58 -18.36
N ASP A 48 18.22 33.81 -17.84
CA ASP A 48 17.11 34.79 -17.84
C ASP A 48 16.61 35.19 -19.24
N SER A 49 17.40 34.90 -20.29
CA SER A 49 16.98 35.10 -21.68
C SER A 49 15.95 34.08 -22.20
N LEU A 50 15.71 32.99 -21.47
CA LEU A 50 14.76 31.94 -21.85
C LEU A 50 13.39 32.15 -21.18
N PRO A 51 12.29 31.73 -21.83
CA PRO A 51 10.95 31.84 -21.25
C PRO A 51 10.85 31.09 -19.91
N LEU A 52 10.08 31.64 -18.97
CA LEU A 52 9.86 31.04 -17.65
C LEU A 52 9.37 29.58 -17.73
N LYS A 53 8.50 29.27 -18.70
CA LYS A 53 7.95 27.93 -18.92
C LYS A 53 9.04 26.90 -19.26
N THR A 54 9.99 27.29 -20.12
CA THR A 54 11.14 26.45 -20.50
C THR A 54 12.09 26.25 -19.33
N ARG A 55 12.36 27.31 -18.56
CA ARG A 55 13.19 27.25 -17.34
C ARG A 55 12.56 26.33 -16.29
N LEU A 56 11.24 26.40 -16.11
CA LEU A 56 10.49 25.52 -15.21
C LEU A 56 10.54 24.06 -15.67
N ALA A 57 10.33 23.80 -16.97
CA ALA A 57 10.46 22.46 -17.54
C ALA A 57 11.87 21.89 -17.34
N ALA A 58 12.92 22.73 -17.46
CA ALA A 58 14.29 22.33 -17.19
C ALA A 58 14.54 22.00 -15.71
N ALA A 59 13.97 22.78 -14.77
CA ALA A 59 14.07 22.50 -13.34
C ALA A 59 13.36 21.17 -12.97
N LEU A 60 12.19 20.91 -13.55
CA LEU A 60 11.46 19.64 -13.41
C LEU A 60 12.25 18.45 -13.99
N ALA A 61 12.81 18.61 -15.19
CA ALA A 61 13.66 17.60 -15.81
C ALA A 61 14.91 17.33 -14.97
N PHE A 62 15.53 18.37 -14.40
CA PHE A 62 16.69 18.25 -13.53
C PHE A 62 16.35 17.44 -12.28
N LYS A 63 15.27 17.81 -11.58
CA LYS A 63 14.77 17.08 -10.41
C LYS A 63 14.57 15.58 -10.71
N ASN A 64 13.84 15.26 -11.79
CA ASN A 64 13.54 13.89 -12.18
C ASN A 64 14.81 13.11 -12.60
N PHE A 65 15.74 13.78 -13.25
CA PHE A 65 17.03 13.21 -13.64
C PHE A 65 17.86 12.85 -12.41
N ILE A 66 18.01 13.77 -11.45
CA ILE A 66 18.75 13.54 -10.19
C ILE A 66 18.13 12.37 -9.41
N ARG A 67 16.80 12.32 -9.29
CA ARG A 67 16.09 11.21 -8.61
C ARG A 67 16.46 9.83 -9.16
N SER A 68 16.71 9.72 -10.46
CA SER A 68 17.00 8.44 -11.12
C SER A 68 18.49 8.16 -11.29
N ASN A 69 19.31 9.21 -11.36
CA ASN A 69 20.70 9.16 -11.81
C ASN A 69 21.71 9.76 -10.83
N TRP A 70 21.34 10.08 -9.59
CA TRP A 70 22.31 10.56 -8.60
C TRP A 70 23.17 9.40 -8.04
N VAL A 71 22.52 8.41 -7.42
CA VAL A 71 23.17 7.23 -6.84
C VAL A 71 22.61 5.91 -7.39
N ASP A 72 23.40 4.84 -7.34
CA ASP A 72 22.96 3.46 -7.56
C ASP A 72 22.40 2.80 -6.28
N ALA A 73 22.01 1.53 -6.38
CA ALA A 73 21.44 0.79 -5.26
C ALA A 73 22.44 0.53 -4.13
N ASP A 74 23.74 0.69 -4.40
CA ASP A 74 24.84 0.52 -3.44
C ASP A 74 25.34 1.88 -2.91
N GLY A 75 24.72 2.99 -3.31
CA GLY A 75 25.05 4.36 -2.85
C GLY A 75 26.16 5.06 -3.62
N ASN A 76 26.69 4.46 -4.71
CA ASN A 76 27.75 5.05 -5.52
C ASN A 76 27.18 6.11 -6.48
N TYR A 77 27.93 7.18 -6.72
CA TYR A 77 27.53 8.19 -7.70
C TYR A 77 27.50 7.60 -9.12
N LYS A 78 26.40 7.81 -9.83
CA LYS A 78 26.30 7.48 -11.27
C LYS A 78 26.84 8.60 -12.16
N LEU A 79 26.92 9.83 -11.62
CA LEU A 79 27.47 10.97 -12.31
C LEU A 79 28.98 11.12 -12.04
N PRO A 80 29.74 11.72 -12.98
CA PRO A 80 31.13 12.09 -12.74
C PRO A 80 31.32 12.97 -11.51
N ALA A 81 32.42 12.77 -10.77
CA ALA A 81 32.66 13.47 -9.50
C ALA A 81 32.80 15.00 -9.63
N ASP A 82 33.33 15.49 -10.76
CA ASP A 82 33.41 16.90 -11.10
C ASP A 82 32.01 17.52 -11.32
N GLU A 83 31.11 16.78 -11.98
CA GLU A 83 29.71 17.17 -12.17
C GLU A 83 28.97 17.23 -10.83
N VAL A 84 29.13 16.22 -9.97
CA VAL A 84 28.57 16.17 -8.61
C VAL A 84 29.00 17.38 -7.76
N ASN A 85 30.31 17.66 -7.72
CA ASN A 85 30.84 18.78 -6.93
C ASN A 85 30.36 20.13 -7.46
N THR A 86 30.28 20.29 -8.78
CA THR A 86 29.78 21.51 -9.42
C THR A 86 28.33 21.76 -9.04
N ILE A 87 27.48 20.73 -9.11
CA ILE A 87 26.07 20.82 -8.73
C ILE A 87 25.95 21.27 -7.27
N LYS A 88 26.62 20.61 -6.33
CA LYS A 88 26.58 20.99 -4.90
C LYS A 88 26.97 22.44 -4.67
N SER A 89 28.03 22.91 -5.33
CA SER A 89 28.54 24.29 -5.15
C SER A 89 27.65 25.39 -5.74
N GLN A 90 26.88 25.09 -6.79
CA GLN A 90 26.11 26.10 -7.54
C GLN A 90 24.62 26.11 -7.19
N LEU A 91 24.06 24.96 -6.80
CA LEU A 91 22.62 24.74 -6.72
C LEU A 91 21.93 25.69 -5.73
N ILE A 92 22.50 25.89 -4.54
CA ILE A 92 21.94 26.78 -3.51
C ILE A 92 21.92 28.23 -4.00
N GLY A 93 23.04 28.70 -4.58
CA GLY A 93 23.14 30.06 -5.12
C GLY A 93 22.17 30.30 -6.27
N LEU A 94 22.04 29.32 -7.18
CA LEU A 94 21.10 29.39 -8.30
C LEU A 94 19.65 29.45 -7.80
N MET A 95 19.31 28.60 -6.83
CA MET A 95 17.98 28.57 -6.24
C MET A 95 17.57 29.93 -5.66
N ILE A 96 18.44 30.57 -4.87
CA ILE A 96 18.18 31.89 -4.26
C ILE A 96 17.97 32.99 -5.33
N SER A 97 18.64 32.86 -6.49
CA SER A 97 18.51 33.84 -7.58
C SER A 97 17.28 33.65 -8.47
N CYS A 98 16.57 32.53 -8.33
CA CYS A 98 15.46 32.13 -9.20
C CYS A 98 14.10 32.59 -8.65
N PRO A 99 13.06 32.73 -9.50
CA PRO A 99 11.71 33.03 -9.05
C PRO A 99 11.09 31.86 -8.24
N PRO A 100 10.06 32.13 -7.40
CA PRO A 100 9.50 31.14 -6.48
C PRO A 100 9.11 29.79 -7.13
N THR A 101 8.52 29.82 -8.33
CA THR A 101 8.09 28.60 -9.04
C THR A 101 9.24 27.67 -9.42
N ILE A 102 10.43 28.21 -9.69
CA ILE A 102 11.65 27.45 -9.98
C ILE A 102 12.35 27.06 -8.68
N GLN A 103 12.39 27.99 -7.72
CA GLN A 103 12.99 27.81 -6.41
C GLN A 103 12.47 26.54 -5.72
N THR A 104 11.15 26.31 -5.73
CA THR A 104 10.55 25.07 -5.18
C THR A 104 11.09 23.80 -5.85
N GLN A 105 11.25 23.79 -7.18
CA GLN A 105 11.74 22.61 -7.90
C GLN A 105 13.23 22.33 -7.64
N LEU A 106 14.03 23.40 -7.46
CA LEU A 106 15.44 23.27 -7.08
C LEU A 106 15.60 22.87 -5.61
N GLY A 107 14.74 23.37 -4.72
CA GLY A 107 14.66 22.94 -3.32
C GLY A 107 14.39 21.44 -3.20
N ASP A 108 13.41 20.91 -3.95
CA ASP A 108 13.16 19.47 -4.03
C ASP A 108 14.40 18.69 -4.52
N ALA A 109 15.12 19.23 -5.51
CA ALA A 109 16.33 18.59 -6.03
C ALA A 109 17.45 18.58 -4.98
N ILE A 110 17.61 19.65 -4.18
CA ILE A 110 18.53 19.69 -3.03
C ILE A 110 18.14 18.63 -2.01
N SER A 111 16.84 18.49 -1.69
CA SER A 111 16.35 17.48 -0.75
C SER A 111 16.66 16.06 -1.23
N ILE A 112 16.48 15.76 -2.53
CA ILE A 112 16.84 14.46 -3.12
C ILE A 112 18.35 14.19 -3.03
N ILE A 113 19.20 15.19 -3.25
CA ILE A 113 20.66 15.04 -3.11
C ILE A 113 21.01 14.80 -1.64
N ALA A 114 20.43 15.59 -0.73
CA ALA A 114 20.62 15.47 0.71
C ALA A 114 20.21 14.10 1.25
N ASP A 115 19.25 13.41 0.62
CA ASP A 115 18.82 12.05 0.99
C ASP A 115 19.92 11.00 0.94
N SER A 116 20.91 11.20 0.07
CA SER A 116 22.05 10.30 -0.03
C SER A 116 23.34 10.90 0.49
N ASP A 117 23.48 12.22 0.46
CA ASP A 117 24.77 12.89 0.68
C ASP A 117 24.88 13.61 2.01
N PHE A 118 23.74 14.03 2.59
CA PHE A 118 23.75 14.71 3.88
C PHE A 118 23.76 13.66 5.00
N TRP A 119 24.57 13.79 6.05
CA TRP A 119 25.48 14.90 6.37
C TRP A 119 26.96 14.62 5.99
N GLU A 120 27.37 13.36 5.78
CA GLU A 120 28.79 12.98 5.66
C GLU A 120 29.45 13.42 4.34
N ARG A 121 28.72 13.35 3.21
CA ARG A 121 29.22 13.70 1.86
C ARG A 121 28.89 15.15 1.46
N TRP A 122 28.23 15.91 2.34
CA TRP A 122 27.92 17.33 2.15
C TRP A 122 27.86 18.09 3.50
N GLN A 123 28.98 18.07 4.22
CA GLN A 123 29.08 18.60 5.60
C GLN A 123 28.84 20.11 5.72
N THR A 124 29.12 20.87 4.66
CA THR A 124 29.05 22.34 4.65
C THR A 124 27.64 22.89 4.44
N LEU A 125 26.66 22.05 4.12
CA LEU A 125 25.31 22.48 3.70
C LEU A 125 24.65 23.42 4.71
N THR A 126 24.63 23.08 6.00
CA THR A 126 24.01 23.93 7.04
C THR A 126 24.74 25.25 7.23
N GLN A 127 26.07 25.24 7.15
CA GLN A 127 26.89 26.46 7.24
C GLN A 127 26.65 27.38 6.04
N GLU A 128 26.51 26.80 4.85
CA GLU A 128 26.19 27.52 3.61
C GLU A 128 24.80 28.15 3.68
N LEU A 129 23.80 27.45 4.25
CA LEU A 129 22.46 28.00 4.50
C LEU A 129 22.51 29.16 5.50
N VAL A 130 23.17 28.99 6.65
CA VAL A 130 23.31 30.03 7.68
C VAL A 130 24.01 31.27 7.13
N ALA A 131 25.04 31.10 6.29
CA ALA A 131 25.76 32.22 5.68
C ALA A 131 24.90 33.07 4.73
N LYS A 132 23.70 32.61 4.36
CA LYS A 132 22.74 33.33 3.52
C LYS A 132 21.65 34.05 4.30
N PHE A 133 21.54 33.87 5.61
CA PHE A 133 20.57 34.62 6.41
C PHE A 133 20.79 36.13 6.29
N SER A 134 19.68 36.86 6.12
CA SER A 134 19.66 38.30 5.93
C SER A 134 18.83 38.96 7.04
N PRO A 135 19.37 39.96 7.76
CA PRO A 135 18.62 40.67 8.81
C PRO A 135 17.58 41.65 8.24
N VAL A 136 17.57 41.88 6.93
CA VAL A 136 16.77 42.92 6.27
C VAL A 136 15.97 42.42 5.07
N ASP A 137 16.27 41.24 4.53
CA ASP A 137 15.63 40.70 3.33
C ASP A 137 14.88 39.39 3.64
N PRO A 138 13.56 39.45 3.85
CA PRO A 138 12.76 38.26 4.14
C PRO A 138 12.72 37.27 2.97
N LYS A 139 12.87 37.72 1.72
CA LYS A 139 12.78 36.83 0.55
C LYS A 139 13.94 35.84 0.51
N VAL A 140 15.15 36.32 0.84
CA VAL A 140 16.32 35.45 0.96
C VAL A 140 16.12 34.46 2.11
N ASN A 141 15.60 34.91 3.25
CA ASN A 141 15.36 34.04 4.40
C ASN A 141 14.33 32.95 4.08
N ILE A 142 13.21 33.29 3.44
CA ILE A 142 12.19 32.34 3.00
C ILE A 142 12.84 31.21 2.20
N GLY A 143 13.63 31.52 1.17
CA GLY A 143 14.23 30.48 0.34
C GLY A 143 15.27 29.61 1.05
N VAL A 144 16.03 30.18 1.98
CA VAL A 144 16.97 29.41 2.80
C VAL A 144 16.21 28.48 3.77
N LEU A 145 15.15 28.98 4.40
CA LEU A 145 14.34 28.24 5.37
C LEU A 145 13.50 27.15 4.69
N GLU A 146 13.01 27.36 3.46
CA GLU A 146 12.34 26.32 2.66
C GLU A 146 13.25 25.10 2.46
N VAL A 147 14.51 25.32 2.09
CA VAL A 147 15.48 24.23 1.93
C VAL A 147 15.75 23.55 3.27
N ALA A 148 16.00 24.34 4.31
CA ALA A 148 16.25 23.80 5.65
C ALA A 148 15.09 22.90 6.10
N HIS A 149 13.84 23.38 6.00
CA HIS A 149 12.64 22.61 6.31
C HIS A 149 12.54 21.32 5.47
N SER A 150 12.77 21.39 4.15
CA SER A 150 12.71 20.21 3.27
C SER A 150 13.72 19.10 3.61
N ILE A 151 14.80 19.46 4.33
CA ILE A 151 15.82 18.53 4.82
C ILE A 151 15.40 18.00 6.20
N PHE A 152 15.00 18.88 7.12
CA PHE A 152 14.78 18.56 8.53
C PHE A 152 13.42 17.86 8.77
N VAL A 153 12.40 18.17 7.97
CA VAL A 153 11.07 17.53 8.07
C VAL A 153 11.14 16.00 7.92
N ARG A 154 12.16 15.51 7.19
CA ARG A 154 12.42 14.07 7.00
C ARG A 154 12.71 13.33 8.31
N TRP A 155 13.13 14.03 9.36
CA TRP A 155 13.39 13.41 10.65
C TRP A 155 12.10 13.00 11.36
N ARG A 156 11.00 13.72 11.16
CA ARG A 156 9.73 13.50 11.88
C ARG A 156 9.26 12.03 11.87
N PRO A 157 9.22 11.30 10.74
CA PRO A 157 8.79 9.90 10.71
C PRO A 157 9.88 8.87 11.05
N LEU A 158 11.14 9.28 11.20
CA LEU A 158 12.25 8.34 11.40
C LEU A 158 12.32 7.86 12.84
N PHE A 159 12.71 6.60 13.04
CA PHE A 159 13.04 6.09 14.35
C PHE A 159 14.43 6.56 14.78
N ARG A 160 14.62 6.72 16.10
CA ARG A 160 15.92 7.04 16.68
C ARG A 160 16.98 6.01 16.30
N THR A 161 18.06 6.46 15.68
CA THR A 161 19.31 5.72 15.49
C THR A 161 20.50 6.62 15.81
N ASP A 162 21.67 6.03 16.04
CA ASP A 162 22.90 6.78 16.31
C ASP A 162 23.31 7.63 15.10
N GLU A 163 23.08 7.12 13.88
CA GLU A 163 23.36 7.83 12.63
C GLU A 163 22.49 9.09 12.50
N LEU A 164 21.18 8.95 12.76
CA LEU A 164 20.24 10.08 12.72
C LEU A 164 20.58 11.13 13.79
N TYR A 165 20.91 10.72 15.01
CA TYR A 165 21.28 11.67 16.06
C TYR A 165 22.61 12.36 15.77
N THR A 166 23.54 11.69 15.09
CA THR A 166 24.78 12.33 14.63
C THR A 166 24.48 13.44 13.62
N GLU A 167 23.57 13.21 12.68
CA GLU A 167 23.08 14.23 11.76
C GLU A 167 22.40 15.40 12.50
N ILE A 168 21.44 15.11 13.38
CA ILE A 168 20.71 16.13 14.15
C ILE A 168 21.68 16.97 14.99
N ASN A 169 22.64 16.35 15.67
CA ASN A 169 23.64 17.06 16.47
C ASN A 169 24.54 17.96 15.61
N HIS A 170 24.91 17.53 14.40
CA HIS A 170 25.63 18.38 13.44
C HIS A 170 24.80 19.61 13.08
N VAL A 171 23.51 19.45 12.79
CA VAL A 171 22.60 20.58 12.51
C VAL A 171 22.47 21.50 13.73
N ILE A 172 22.22 20.96 14.92
CA ILE A 172 22.08 21.76 16.14
C ILE A 172 23.34 22.62 16.36
N SER A 173 24.53 22.03 16.19
CA SER A 173 25.80 22.74 16.42
C SER A 173 26.10 23.86 15.41
N THR A 174 25.51 23.81 14.21
CA THR A 174 25.82 24.75 13.12
C THR A 174 24.68 25.71 12.80
N PHE A 175 23.43 25.33 13.05
CA PHE A 175 22.22 26.03 12.60
C PHE A 175 21.40 26.63 13.75
N ALA A 176 21.32 25.98 14.91
CA ALA A 176 20.33 26.34 15.94
C ALA A 176 20.54 27.73 16.56
N GLN A 177 21.79 28.12 16.86
CA GLN A 177 22.08 29.44 17.41
C GLN A 177 21.79 30.59 16.42
N PRO A 178 22.27 30.55 15.16
CA PRO A 178 21.86 31.52 14.15
C PRO A 178 20.35 31.57 13.92
N PHE A 179 19.67 30.43 13.98
CA PHE A 179 18.22 30.34 13.83
C PHE A 179 17.46 31.09 14.95
N VAL A 180 17.86 30.92 16.21
CA VAL A 180 17.25 31.67 17.34
C VAL A 180 17.49 33.18 17.19
N GLN A 181 18.68 33.59 16.72
CA GLN A 181 18.95 35.02 16.45
C GLN A 181 18.06 35.57 15.33
N LEU A 182 17.83 34.77 14.28
CA LEU A 182 16.92 35.15 13.20
C LEU A 182 15.48 35.28 13.71
N LEU A 183 15.04 34.46 14.68
CA LEU A 183 13.68 34.54 15.26
C LEU A 183 13.47 35.91 15.91
N VAL A 184 14.44 36.33 16.74
CA VAL A 184 14.43 37.64 17.41
C VAL A 184 14.44 38.78 16.39
N GLN A 185 15.27 38.69 15.35
CA GLN A 185 15.32 39.70 14.28
C GLN A 185 13.99 39.78 13.52
N THR A 186 13.37 38.64 13.23
CA THR A 186 12.08 38.57 12.54
C THR A 186 10.98 39.25 13.38
N ASP A 187 10.97 39.04 14.69
CA ASP A 187 10.04 39.72 15.61
C ASP A 187 10.17 41.24 15.58
N GLU A 188 11.42 41.73 15.64
CA GLU A 188 11.68 43.16 15.52
C GLU A 188 11.23 43.73 14.17
N GLN A 189 11.47 43.00 13.08
CA GLN A 189 11.12 43.46 11.73
C GLN A 189 9.61 43.46 11.52
N ILE A 190 8.88 42.47 12.03
CA ILE A 190 7.41 42.46 12.03
C ILE A 190 6.88 43.69 12.77
N THR A 191 7.43 43.98 13.94
CA THR A 191 7.04 45.16 14.74
C THR A 191 7.34 46.47 14.00
N LYS A 192 8.51 46.59 13.36
CA LYS A 192 8.92 47.78 12.59
C LYS A 192 8.06 47.99 11.33
N ASN A 193 7.60 46.91 10.69
CA ASN A 193 6.87 46.95 9.42
C ASN A 193 5.36 46.74 9.59
N ALA A 194 4.80 46.94 10.78
CA ALA A 194 3.39 46.68 11.09
C ALA A 194 2.36 47.43 10.19
N GLN A 195 2.81 48.47 9.46
CA GLN A 195 1.99 49.28 8.55
C GLN A 195 2.34 49.10 7.06
N ASN A 196 3.31 48.22 6.73
CA ASN A 196 3.75 47.96 5.36
C ASN A 196 3.29 46.55 4.94
N LYS A 197 2.19 46.47 4.17
CA LYS A 197 1.56 45.19 3.80
C LYS A 197 2.54 44.18 3.22
N ASP A 198 3.26 44.56 2.17
CA ASP A 198 4.14 43.63 1.43
C ASP A 198 5.30 43.14 2.31
N ALA A 199 5.94 44.05 3.05
CA ALA A 199 7.04 43.67 3.93
C ALA A 199 6.56 42.81 5.11
N LEU A 200 5.42 43.19 5.72
CA LEU A 200 4.83 42.45 6.83
C LEU A 200 4.45 41.03 6.39
N GLN A 201 3.84 40.89 5.22
CA GLN A 201 3.48 39.59 4.65
C GLN A 201 4.72 38.69 4.49
N SER A 202 5.79 39.17 3.85
CA SER A 202 7.01 38.38 3.69
C SER A 202 7.70 38.03 5.02
N TRP A 203 7.64 38.89 6.03
CA TRP A 203 8.18 38.54 7.35
C TRP A 203 7.34 37.49 8.08
N PHE A 204 6.01 37.48 7.91
CA PHE A 204 5.15 36.42 8.42
C PHE A 204 5.34 35.10 7.67
N GLU A 205 5.57 35.13 6.36
CA GLU A 205 5.96 33.94 5.57
C GLU A 205 7.26 33.34 6.09
N SER A 206 8.26 34.20 6.38
CA SER A 206 9.50 33.77 7.05
C SER A 206 9.20 33.17 8.42
N LEU A 207 8.37 33.81 9.25
CA LEU A 207 8.03 33.31 10.58
C LEU A 207 7.35 31.93 10.54
N SER A 208 6.43 31.70 9.61
CA SER A 208 5.78 30.37 9.42
C SER A 208 6.82 29.26 9.22
N LEU A 209 7.76 29.46 8.29
CA LEU A 209 8.84 28.50 8.05
C LEU A 209 9.72 28.29 9.29
N MET A 210 9.94 29.35 10.07
CA MET A 210 10.70 29.25 11.30
C MET A 210 9.98 28.44 12.38
N ILE A 211 8.65 28.58 12.54
CA ILE A 211 7.89 27.75 13.47
C ILE A 211 7.90 26.28 13.02
N LYS A 212 7.83 26.00 11.71
CA LYS A 212 7.98 24.64 11.16
C LYS A 212 9.35 24.03 11.46
N ILE A 213 10.43 24.81 11.30
CA ILE A 213 11.80 24.37 11.62
C ILE A 213 11.98 24.19 13.13
N PHE A 214 11.36 25.05 13.96
CA PHE A 214 11.34 24.87 15.41
C PHE A 214 10.70 23.53 15.79
N TYR A 215 9.60 23.14 15.13
CA TYR A 215 9.03 21.81 15.25
C TYR A 215 10.01 20.73 14.78
N ASP A 216 10.58 20.85 13.58
CA ASP A 216 11.46 19.84 12.99
C ASP A 216 12.65 19.51 13.91
N LEU A 217 13.31 20.57 14.40
CA LEU A 217 14.43 20.47 15.34
C LEU A 217 14.02 19.86 16.69
N SER A 218 12.75 19.98 17.07
CA SER A 218 12.19 19.44 18.32
C SER A 218 11.54 18.06 18.14
N SER A 219 11.50 17.49 16.94
CA SER A 219 10.75 16.25 16.66
C SER A 219 11.30 15.02 17.39
N HIS A 220 12.63 14.96 17.58
CA HIS A 220 13.34 13.82 18.21
C HIS A 220 13.73 14.06 19.66
N ASP A 221 14.19 15.25 19.98
CA ASP A 221 14.47 15.72 21.34
C ASP A 221 14.44 17.25 21.33
N MET A 222 14.29 17.89 22.49
CA MET A 222 14.38 19.35 22.57
C MET A 222 15.85 19.77 22.44
N PRO A 223 16.22 20.62 21.46
CA PRO A 223 17.57 21.16 21.40
C PRO A 223 17.94 21.92 22.68
N PRO A 224 19.17 21.78 23.21
CA PRO A 224 19.57 22.46 24.46
C PRO A 224 19.37 23.98 24.43
N ILE A 225 19.59 24.61 23.28
CA ILE A 225 19.38 26.05 23.11
C ILE A 225 17.90 26.45 23.20
N PHE A 226 16.97 25.57 22.84
CA PHE A 226 15.53 25.83 23.01
C PHE A 226 15.15 25.68 24.49
N GLU A 227 15.72 24.70 25.19
CA GLU A 227 15.54 24.55 26.64
C GLU A 227 16.02 25.80 27.40
N GLU A 228 17.22 26.31 27.07
CA GLU A 228 17.79 27.53 27.66
C GLU A 228 16.93 28.79 27.41
N HIS A 229 16.23 28.84 26.27
CA HIS A 229 15.41 29.99 25.85
C HIS A 229 13.90 29.74 25.91
N LEU A 230 13.45 28.65 26.57
CA LEU A 230 12.07 28.17 26.49
C LEU A 230 11.04 29.21 26.94
N ALA A 231 11.37 30.00 27.96
CA ALA A 231 10.52 31.10 28.45
C ALA A 231 10.27 32.15 27.35
N SER A 232 11.33 32.65 26.72
CA SER A 232 11.25 33.67 25.67
C SER A 232 10.60 33.14 24.40
N ILE A 233 10.86 31.88 24.05
CA ILE A 233 10.18 31.22 22.93
C ILE A 233 8.67 31.12 23.23
N SER A 234 8.30 30.75 24.45
CA SER A 234 6.89 30.66 24.85
C SER A 234 6.18 32.02 24.80
N GLU A 235 6.84 33.11 25.23
CA GLU A 235 6.33 34.48 25.09
C GLU A 235 6.15 34.88 23.62
N LEU A 236 7.11 34.54 22.75
CA LEU A 236 7.04 34.80 21.31
C LEU A 236 5.86 34.05 20.66
N LEU A 237 5.73 32.75 20.93
CA LEU A 237 4.64 31.93 20.40
C LEU A 237 3.28 32.46 20.86
N HIS A 238 3.17 32.86 22.13
CA HIS A 238 1.93 33.43 22.68
C HIS A 238 1.57 34.78 22.04
N LYS A 239 2.56 35.65 21.83
CA LYS A 239 2.41 36.93 21.12
C LYS A 239 1.79 36.71 19.74
N TYR A 240 2.28 35.75 18.96
CA TYR A 240 1.82 35.52 17.60
C TYR A 240 0.53 34.69 17.50
N LEU A 241 0.25 33.83 18.49
CA LEU A 241 -1.05 33.15 18.58
C LEU A 241 -2.20 34.16 18.74
N THR A 242 -1.96 35.25 19.48
CA THR A 242 -2.94 36.29 19.78
C THR A 242 -2.84 37.53 18.88
N TYR A 243 -1.90 37.53 17.93
CA TYR A 243 -1.67 38.67 17.04
C TYR A 243 -2.82 38.86 16.05
N THR A 244 -3.18 40.12 15.82
CA THR A 244 -4.13 40.55 14.80
C THR A 244 -3.59 41.80 14.11
N ASN A 245 -3.78 41.91 12.79
CA ASN A 245 -3.47 43.12 12.04
C ASN A 245 -4.35 43.20 10.79
N PRO A 246 -5.25 44.20 10.69
CA PRO A 246 -6.20 44.32 9.58
C PRO A 246 -5.57 44.40 8.18
N ILE A 247 -4.29 44.79 8.08
CA ILE A 247 -3.61 44.95 6.78
C ILE A 247 -3.35 43.60 6.09
N LEU A 248 -3.27 42.51 6.87
CA LEU A 248 -3.06 41.15 6.38
C LEU A 248 -4.35 40.32 6.36
N GLU A 249 -5.50 40.89 6.71
CA GLU A 249 -6.78 40.22 6.56
C GLU A 249 -7.10 40.00 5.08
N THR A 250 -7.72 38.86 4.78
CA THR A 250 -8.17 38.48 3.44
C THR A 250 -9.69 38.66 3.36
N ASP A 251 -10.13 39.39 2.33
CA ASP A 251 -11.56 39.60 2.06
C ASP A 251 -12.22 38.38 1.38
N ASP A 252 -11.43 37.39 0.97
CA ASP A 252 -11.87 36.16 0.31
C ASP A 252 -12.12 35.06 1.36
N ASP A 253 -13.24 34.35 1.28
CA ASP A 253 -13.65 33.30 2.22
C ASP A 253 -12.82 32.00 2.11
N THR A 254 -12.02 31.87 1.06
CA THR A 254 -11.14 30.72 0.77
C THR A 254 -9.65 31.03 0.94
N GLU A 255 -9.25 32.29 0.77
CA GLU A 255 -7.84 32.69 0.92
C GLU A 255 -7.44 32.78 2.40
N VAL A 256 -6.54 31.89 2.83
CA VAL A 256 -6.01 31.88 4.19
C VAL A 256 -5.02 33.02 4.38
N SER A 257 -5.16 33.80 5.46
CA SER A 257 -4.15 34.81 5.77
C SER A 257 -2.85 34.16 6.26
N VAL A 258 -1.73 34.83 6.02
CA VAL A 258 -0.42 34.37 6.53
C VAL A 258 -0.38 34.38 8.08
N ILE A 259 -1.18 35.24 8.73
CA ILE A 259 -1.32 35.25 10.19
C ILE A 259 -1.96 33.95 10.67
N ASP A 260 -3.04 33.51 10.02
CA ASP A 260 -3.74 32.28 10.38
C ASP A 260 -2.88 31.04 10.12
N THR A 261 -2.07 31.07 9.06
CA THR A 261 -1.05 30.05 8.80
C THR A 261 -0.05 29.95 9.96
N VAL A 262 0.51 31.07 10.42
CA VAL A 262 1.43 31.09 11.56
C VAL A 262 0.75 30.60 12.84
N LYS A 263 -0.51 30.98 13.10
CA LYS A 263 -1.25 30.47 14.26
C LYS A 263 -1.44 28.95 14.19
N ALA A 264 -1.70 28.39 13.02
CA ALA A 264 -1.83 26.95 12.83
C ALA A 264 -0.49 26.23 13.09
N ASP A 265 0.61 26.76 12.56
CA ASP A 265 1.96 26.24 12.81
C ASP A 265 2.32 26.28 14.30
N ILE A 266 1.92 27.34 15.00
CA ILE A 266 2.10 27.47 16.46
C ILE A 266 1.30 26.39 17.19
N CYS A 267 0.02 26.18 16.85
CA CYS A 267 -0.80 25.12 17.46
C CYS A 267 -0.18 23.73 17.27
N GLU A 268 0.39 23.44 16.10
CA GLU A 268 1.09 22.18 15.84
C GLU A 268 2.36 22.02 16.71
N ALA A 269 3.13 23.10 16.89
CA ALA A 269 4.27 23.11 17.81
C ALA A 269 3.84 22.93 19.28
N LEU A 270 2.75 23.57 19.69
CA LEU A 270 2.20 23.44 21.05
C LEU A 270 1.71 22.02 21.34
N GLU A 271 1.12 21.35 20.34
CA GLU A 271 0.73 19.94 20.44
C GLU A 271 1.95 19.06 20.74
N LEU A 272 3.03 19.18 19.96
CA LEU A 272 4.27 18.44 20.18
C LEU A 272 4.84 18.67 21.58
N TYR A 273 4.95 19.93 22.00
CA TYR A 273 5.53 20.30 23.29
C TYR A 273 4.67 19.82 24.46
N THR A 274 3.35 19.84 24.34
CA THR A 274 2.44 19.30 25.35
C THR A 274 2.51 17.78 25.44
N LEU A 275 2.67 17.07 24.33
CA LEU A 275 2.72 15.61 24.34
C LEU A 275 4.08 15.07 24.81
N LYS A 276 5.16 15.78 24.51
CA LYS A 276 6.52 15.23 24.65
C LYS A 276 7.37 15.91 25.71
N TYR A 277 7.13 17.19 25.97
CA TYR A 277 8.01 18.03 26.80
C TYR A 277 7.24 18.75 27.92
N ASP A 278 6.09 18.23 28.35
CA ASP A 278 5.23 18.88 29.35
C ASP A 278 5.91 19.06 30.72
N GLU A 279 6.91 18.23 31.05
CA GLU A 279 7.69 18.37 32.29
C GLU A 279 8.34 19.77 32.39
N ASP A 280 8.87 20.28 31.28
CA ASP A 280 9.51 21.60 31.20
C ASP A 280 8.55 22.70 30.73
N PHE A 281 7.71 22.37 29.75
CA PHE A 281 6.80 23.30 29.08
C PHE A 281 5.51 23.57 29.87
N GLY A 282 5.07 22.65 30.72
CA GLY A 282 3.73 22.64 31.33
C GLY A 282 3.37 23.91 32.13
N LYS A 283 4.37 24.61 32.68
CA LYS A 283 4.19 25.90 33.39
C LYS A 283 3.80 27.07 32.48
N TYR A 284 3.96 26.94 31.17
CA TYR A 284 3.62 27.95 30.16
C TYR A 284 2.29 27.64 29.44
N THR A 285 1.69 26.48 29.65
CA THR A 285 0.58 25.96 28.82
C THR A 285 -0.76 26.67 29.05
N GLU A 286 -1.04 27.16 30.26
CA GLU A 286 -2.36 27.72 30.63
C GLU A 286 -2.82 28.92 29.77
N PRO A 287 -1.98 29.93 29.47
CA PRO A 287 -2.31 30.99 28.51
C PRO A 287 -2.65 30.47 27.12
N PHE A 288 -1.98 29.41 26.66
CA PHE A 288 -2.26 28.81 25.35
C PHE A 288 -3.61 28.10 25.33
N ILE A 289 -3.96 27.36 26.37
CA ILE A 289 -5.28 26.70 26.50
C ILE A 289 -6.39 27.76 26.39
N THR A 290 -6.27 28.85 27.16
CA THR A 290 -7.27 29.93 27.17
C THR A 290 -7.39 30.62 25.81
N ASN A 291 -6.28 30.84 25.10
CA ASN A 291 -6.34 31.55 23.81
C ASN A 291 -6.71 30.64 22.64
N ALA A 292 -6.33 29.36 22.66
CA ALA A 292 -6.83 28.37 21.70
C ALA A 292 -8.35 28.24 21.81
N TRP A 293 -8.89 28.31 23.02
CA TRP A 293 -10.33 28.37 23.26
C TRP A 293 -11.01 29.59 22.66
N ASN A 294 -10.47 30.78 22.93
CA ASN A 294 -11.01 32.04 22.41
C ASN A 294 -10.95 32.07 20.88
N LEU A 295 -9.87 31.54 20.30
CA LEU A 295 -9.71 31.37 18.88
C LEU A 295 -10.85 30.51 18.32
N LEU A 296 -11.04 29.28 18.82
CA LEU A 296 -12.09 28.37 18.37
C LEU A 296 -13.51 28.94 18.54
N SER A 297 -13.73 29.78 19.54
CA SER A 297 -15.04 30.40 19.81
C SER A 297 -15.33 31.63 18.94
N SER A 298 -14.31 32.20 18.27
CA SER A 298 -14.43 33.44 17.48
C SER A 298 -14.15 33.26 15.98
N THR A 299 -13.52 32.15 15.61
CA THR A 299 -13.28 31.78 14.21
C THR A 299 -14.58 31.33 13.52
N GLY A 300 -14.85 31.85 12.32
CA GLY A 300 -16.05 31.51 11.54
C GLY A 300 -15.99 30.12 10.89
N SER A 301 -17.05 29.76 10.16
CA SER A 301 -17.22 28.43 9.53
C SER A 301 -16.58 28.29 8.14
N GLU A 302 -15.98 29.36 7.63
CA GLU A 302 -15.37 29.45 6.29
C GLU A 302 -14.20 28.47 6.13
N THR A 303 -14.04 27.93 4.93
CA THR A 303 -13.04 26.88 4.64
C THR A 303 -11.60 27.35 4.85
N LYS A 304 -11.32 28.66 4.69
CA LYS A 304 -9.99 29.24 4.95
C LYS A 304 -9.47 29.00 6.37
N TYR A 305 -10.36 28.83 7.36
CA TYR A 305 -9.95 28.61 8.74
C TYR A 305 -9.89 27.13 9.14
N ASP A 306 -10.19 26.18 8.24
CA ASP A 306 -10.27 24.74 8.57
C ASP A 306 -8.95 24.23 9.16
N LEU A 307 -7.81 24.55 8.54
CA LEU A 307 -6.49 24.15 9.03
C LEU A 307 -6.21 24.69 10.44
N LEU A 308 -6.49 25.97 10.68
CA LEU A 308 -6.25 26.61 11.96
C LEU A 308 -7.09 25.98 13.08
N VAL A 309 -8.39 25.80 12.82
CA VAL A 309 -9.33 25.19 13.75
C VAL A 309 -8.90 23.76 14.09
N SER A 310 -8.51 22.97 13.09
CA SER A 310 -8.05 21.60 13.29
C SER A 310 -6.79 21.53 14.14
N LYS A 311 -5.74 22.34 13.85
CA LYS A 311 -4.53 22.36 14.68
C LYS A 311 -4.80 22.85 16.10
N ALA A 312 -5.69 23.82 16.29
CA ALA A 312 -6.10 24.26 17.63
C ALA A 312 -6.84 23.15 18.40
N LEU A 313 -7.70 22.38 17.73
CA LEU A 313 -8.38 21.22 18.31
C LEU A 313 -7.40 20.08 18.64
N HIS A 314 -6.38 19.84 17.82
CA HIS A 314 -5.33 18.86 18.11
C HIS A 314 -4.55 19.23 19.38
N PHE A 315 -4.16 20.50 19.50
CA PHE A 315 -3.56 21.01 20.73
C PHE A 315 -4.48 20.80 21.95
N LEU A 316 -5.77 21.16 21.88
CA LEU A 316 -6.70 20.91 22.99
C LEU A 316 -6.92 19.41 23.27
N THR A 317 -6.82 18.57 22.25
CA THR A 317 -6.85 17.10 22.38
C THR A 317 -5.63 16.59 23.15
N ALA A 318 -4.43 17.11 22.86
CA ALA A 318 -3.23 16.83 23.64
C ALA A 318 -3.39 17.27 25.11
N VAL A 319 -3.94 18.47 25.34
CA VAL A 319 -4.23 19.00 26.69
C VAL A 319 -5.22 18.09 27.45
N ALA A 320 -6.32 17.68 26.80
CA ALA A 320 -7.29 16.75 27.38
C ALA A 320 -6.70 15.37 27.70
N GLY A 321 -5.71 14.93 26.90
CA GLY A 321 -4.96 13.71 27.14
C GLY A 321 -3.93 13.78 28.26
N THR A 322 -3.51 14.99 28.65
CA THR A 322 -2.42 15.21 29.59
C THR A 322 -2.96 15.36 31.00
N SER A 323 -2.51 14.51 31.93
CA SER A 323 -3.09 14.43 33.28
C SER A 323 -2.98 15.72 34.08
N GLN A 324 -1.94 16.52 33.85
CA GLN A 324 -1.69 17.78 34.53
C GLN A 324 -2.71 18.88 34.18
N HIS A 325 -3.17 18.93 32.92
CA HIS A 325 -4.00 20.03 32.40
C HIS A 325 -5.48 19.67 32.24
N SER A 326 -5.77 18.40 31.99
CA SER A 326 -7.12 17.87 31.72
C SER A 326 -8.15 18.09 32.85
N GLY A 327 -7.73 18.47 34.05
CA GLY A 327 -8.63 18.83 35.15
C GLY A 327 -9.56 20.00 34.83
N VAL A 328 -9.17 20.88 33.90
CA VAL A 328 -9.99 22.01 33.43
C VAL A 328 -11.33 21.54 32.82
N PHE A 329 -11.37 20.34 32.25
CA PHE A 329 -12.57 19.78 31.60
C PHE A 329 -13.45 18.93 32.52
N ALA A 330 -13.13 18.82 33.81
CA ALA A 330 -13.90 18.01 34.77
C ALA A 330 -15.17 18.72 35.29
N ASP A 331 -15.37 19.99 34.94
CA ASP A 331 -16.54 20.78 35.32
C ASP A 331 -17.65 20.71 34.26
N GLU A 332 -18.90 20.52 34.69
CA GLU A 332 -20.06 20.39 33.80
C GLU A 332 -20.34 21.67 32.99
N ASN A 333 -20.13 22.86 33.58
CA ASN A 333 -20.38 24.12 32.88
C ASN A 333 -19.31 24.38 31.84
N VAL A 334 -18.04 24.13 32.18
CA VAL A 334 -16.93 24.22 31.21
C VAL A 334 -17.20 23.27 30.06
N LEU A 335 -17.52 22.00 30.33
CA LEU A 335 -17.81 21.03 29.29
C LEU A 335 -19.06 21.39 28.46
N GLY A 336 -20.08 21.97 29.08
CA GLY A 336 -21.23 22.53 28.38
C GLY A 336 -20.82 23.61 27.37
N GLN A 337 -19.93 24.52 27.76
CA GLN A 337 -19.37 25.52 26.84
C GLN A 337 -18.48 24.89 25.77
N VAL A 338 -17.73 23.81 26.09
CA VAL A 338 -16.92 23.08 25.10
C VAL A 338 -17.82 22.54 24.01
N VAL A 339 -18.90 21.86 24.41
CA VAL A 339 -19.85 21.28 23.48
C VAL A 339 -20.52 22.39 22.67
N GLU A 340 -21.02 23.44 23.32
CA GLU A 340 -21.78 24.50 22.66
C GLU A 340 -20.96 25.38 21.71
N LYS A 341 -19.77 25.82 22.14
CA LYS A 341 -18.96 26.83 21.44
C LYS A 341 -17.88 26.24 20.55
N VAL A 342 -17.45 25.01 20.83
CA VAL A 342 -16.34 24.39 20.10
C VAL A 342 -16.81 23.17 19.31
N ILE A 343 -17.53 22.22 19.92
CA ILE A 343 -17.91 20.98 19.22
C ILE A 343 -19.02 21.22 18.20
N LEU A 344 -20.16 21.80 18.62
CA LEU A 344 -21.34 21.95 17.76
C LEU A 344 -21.06 22.74 16.47
N PRO A 345 -20.38 23.91 16.50
CA PRO A 345 -20.13 24.68 15.28
C PRO A 345 -19.24 23.95 14.27
N ASN A 346 -18.40 23.03 14.75
CA ASN A 346 -17.44 22.28 13.94
C ASN A 346 -17.95 20.88 13.53
N VAL A 347 -19.08 20.44 14.11
CA VAL A 347 -19.74 19.16 13.79
C VAL A 347 -20.96 19.33 12.88
N ALA A 348 -21.62 20.50 12.92
CA ALA A 348 -22.78 20.78 12.08
C ALA A 348 -22.43 20.72 10.58
N LEU A 349 -23.42 20.30 9.77
CA LEU A 349 -23.29 20.22 8.32
C LEU A 349 -23.21 21.63 7.71
N ARG A 350 -22.15 21.89 6.93
CA ARG A 350 -21.91 23.21 6.30
C ARG A 350 -22.50 23.27 4.90
N GLU A 351 -22.71 24.48 4.39
CA GLU A 351 -23.14 24.69 3.01
C GLU A 351 -22.12 24.13 2.01
N SER A 352 -20.83 24.28 2.27
CA SER A 352 -19.76 23.66 1.46
C SER A 352 -19.83 22.14 1.41
N ASP A 353 -20.34 21.48 2.46
CA ASP A 353 -20.51 20.03 2.48
C ASP A 353 -21.71 19.61 1.61
N LEU A 354 -22.75 20.45 1.53
CA LEU A 354 -23.91 20.27 0.65
C LEU A 354 -23.52 20.49 -0.82
N GLU A 355 -22.76 21.54 -1.10
CA GLU A 355 -22.21 21.80 -2.44
C GLU A 355 -21.35 20.62 -2.89
N LEU A 356 -20.46 20.10 -2.04
CA LEU A 356 -19.66 18.92 -2.36
C LEU A 356 -20.53 17.67 -2.59
N PHE A 357 -21.60 17.49 -1.80
CA PHE A 357 -22.55 16.39 -1.95
C PHE A 357 -23.31 16.44 -3.29
N GLU A 358 -23.64 17.65 -3.77
CA GLU A 358 -24.43 17.88 -4.99
C GLU A 358 -23.56 17.92 -6.26
N ASP A 359 -22.42 18.62 -6.21
CA ASP A 359 -21.58 18.92 -7.37
C ASP A 359 -20.48 17.87 -7.61
N GLU A 360 -19.88 17.33 -6.53
CA GLU A 360 -18.76 16.38 -6.59
C GLU A 360 -19.02 15.14 -5.69
N PRO A 361 -20.09 14.37 -5.97
CA PRO A 361 -20.61 13.35 -5.07
C PRO A 361 -19.61 12.22 -4.79
N ILE A 362 -18.73 11.89 -5.72
CA ILE A 362 -17.70 10.86 -5.51
C ILE A 362 -16.62 11.33 -4.54
N GLU A 363 -16.22 12.60 -4.61
CA GLU A 363 -15.23 13.18 -3.69
C GLU A 363 -15.82 13.32 -2.30
N TYR A 364 -17.10 13.66 -2.17
CA TYR A 364 -17.83 13.61 -0.90
C TYR A 364 -17.72 12.21 -0.25
N ILE A 365 -18.01 11.14 -1.00
CA ILE A 365 -17.96 9.77 -0.50
C ILE A 365 -16.54 9.38 -0.06
N ARG A 366 -15.53 9.67 -0.89
CA ARG A 366 -14.13 9.32 -0.59
C ARG A 366 -13.64 10.04 0.66
N ARG A 367 -13.88 11.35 0.77
CA ARG A 367 -13.48 12.15 1.95
C ARG A 367 -14.13 11.62 3.24
N ASP A 368 -15.40 11.27 3.18
CA ASP A 368 -16.12 10.78 4.36
C ASP A 368 -15.69 9.37 4.80
N LEU A 369 -15.36 8.48 3.87
CA LEU A 369 -15.03 7.08 4.17
C LEU A 369 -13.54 6.80 4.40
N GLU A 370 -12.66 7.42 3.61
CA GLU A 370 -11.22 7.10 3.61
C GLU A 370 -10.48 7.82 4.74
N GLY A 371 -11.14 8.77 5.43
CA GLY A 371 -10.53 9.52 6.51
C GLY A 371 -9.31 10.32 6.07
N SER A 372 -9.12 10.52 4.75
CA SER A 372 -8.05 11.33 4.16
C SER A 372 -8.11 12.80 4.60
N ASP A 373 -9.21 13.17 5.25
CA ASP A 373 -9.43 14.46 5.89
C ASP A 373 -9.13 14.40 7.40
N THR A 374 -7.96 13.84 7.76
CA THR A 374 -7.45 13.80 9.15
C THR A 374 -7.38 15.18 9.79
N ASP A 375 -7.31 16.24 8.98
CA ASP A 375 -7.30 17.64 9.41
C ASP A 375 -8.65 18.37 9.15
N SER A 376 -9.77 17.66 8.99
CA SER A 376 -11.09 18.32 8.94
C SER A 376 -11.57 18.78 10.31
N ARG A 377 -12.37 19.86 10.34
CA ARG A 377 -12.99 20.37 11.57
C ARG A 377 -13.85 19.31 12.27
N ARG A 378 -14.67 18.60 11.49
CA ARG A 378 -15.59 17.55 11.99
C ARG A 378 -14.82 16.44 12.70
N ARG A 379 -13.74 15.97 12.07
CA ARG A 379 -12.90 14.92 12.62
C ARG A 379 -12.13 15.40 13.85
N SER A 380 -11.49 16.55 13.77
CA SER A 380 -10.72 17.13 14.88
C SER A 380 -11.59 17.38 16.11
N ALA A 381 -12.82 17.87 15.92
CA ALA A 381 -13.78 18.08 17.00
C ALA A 381 -14.26 16.75 17.61
N THR A 382 -14.47 15.74 16.76
CA THR A 382 -14.84 14.38 17.20
C THR A 382 -13.73 13.72 18.01
N ASP A 383 -12.48 13.82 17.56
CA ASP A 383 -11.34 13.22 18.25
C ASP A 383 -11.05 13.96 19.57
N PHE A 384 -11.23 15.28 19.63
CA PHE A 384 -11.23 16.03 20.88
C PHE A 384 -12.32 15.55 21.86
N LEU A 385 -13.57 15.39 21.37
CA LEU A 385 -14.68 14.91 22.18
C LEU A 385 -14.44 13.49 22.70
N ARG A 386 -13.93 12.59 21.85
CA ARG A 386 -13.57 11.22 22.24
C ARG A 386 -12.47 11.20 23.30
N ARG A 387 -11.45 12.05 23.15
CA ARG A 387 -10.37 12.15 24.13
C ARG A 387 -10.88 12.62 25.49
N LEU A 388 -11.84 13.55 25.52
CA LEU A 388 -12.53 13.94 26.75
C LEU A 388 -13.34 12.76 27.33
N GLN A 389 -14.05 12.02 26.48
CA GLN A 389 -14.86 10.87 26.88
C GLN A 389 -14.02 9.75 27.51
N GLU A 390 -12.81 9.50 27.02
CA GLU A 390 -11.89 8.50 27.59
C GLU A 390 -11.62 8.75 29.09
N LYS A 391 -11.61 10.03 29.50
CA LYS A 391 -11.34 10.43 30.88
C LYS A 391 -12.60 10.71 31.72
N TYR A 392 -13.62 11.32 31.10
CA TYR A 392 -14.82 11.81 31.77
C TYR A 392 -16.11 11.25 31.16
N GLU A 393 -16.14 9.95 30.87
CA GLU A 393 -17.20 9.28 30.10
C GLU A 393 -18.64 9.64 30.52
N GLN A 394 -18.97 9.54 31.81
CA GLN A 394 -20.32 9.82 32.30
C GLN A 394 -20.71 11.30 32.12
N LEU A 395 -19.78 12.21 32.43
CA LEU A 395 -20.01 13.65 32.32
C LEU A 395 -20.18 14.06 30.86
N VAL A 396 -19.27 13.64 29.98
CA VAL A 396 -19.32 13.91 28.53
C VAL A 396 -20.58 13.35 27.92
N THR A 397 -20.91 12.09 28.21
CA THR A 397 -22.14 11.47 27.70
C THR A 397 -23.36 12.25 28.17
N GLY A 398 -23.45 12.58 29.47
CA GLY A 398 -24.58 13.31 30.03
C GLY A 398 -24.78 14.70 29.43
N VAL A 399 -23.71 15.46 29.23
CA VAL A 399 -23.76 16.81 28.63
C VAL A 399 -24.14 16.73 27.15
N VAL A 400 -23.46 15.90 26.37
CA VAL A 400 -23.72 15.78 24.92
C VAL A 400 -25.13 15.25 24.66
N TYR A 401 -25.64 14.33 25.47
CA TYR A 401 -26.99 13.78 25.29
C TYR A 401 -28.11 14.82 25.47
N LYS A 402 -27.88 15.89 26.27
CA LYS A 402 -28.81 17.03 26.35
C LYS A 402 -28.95 17.72 24.99
N TYR A 403 -27.85 17.90 24.28
CA TYR A 403 -27.84 18.48 22.93
C TYR A 403 -28.39 17.51 21.88
N ILE A 404 -28.09 16.20 21.97
CA ILE A 404 -28.70 15.19 21.09
C ILE A 404 -30.23 15.26 21.17
N ASN A 405 -30.81 15.25 22.39
CA ASN A 405 -32.26 15.35 22.56
C ASN A 405 -32.83 16.67 22.03
N HIS A 406 -32.13 17.78 22.25
CA HIS A 406 -32.52 19.09 21.72
C HIS A 406 -32.63 19.08 20.19
N TYR A 407 -31.59 18.57 19.52
CA TYR A 407 -31.55 18.48 18.06
C TYR A 407 -32.47 17.42 17.47
N LEU A 408 -32.74 16.31 18.18
CA LEU A 408 -33.77 15.35 17.76
C LEU A 408 -35.18 15.94 17.78
N GLU A 409 -35.48 16.80 18.76
CA GLU A 409 -36.78 17.48 18.82
C GLU A 409 -36.95 18.47 17.65
N GLN A 410 -35.93 19.27 17.36
CA GLN A 410 -35.89 20.13 16.17
C GLN A 410 -35.90 19.32 14.87
N GLY A 411 -35.26 18.14 14.91
CA GLY A 411 -35.12 17.16 13.84
C GLY A 411 -36.44 16.63 13.28
N LYS A 412 -37.55 16.81 14.00
CA LYS A 412 -38.89 16.47 13.51
C LYS A 412 -39.34 17.32 12.32
N SER A 413 -38.80 18.55 12.21
CA SER A 413 -39.12 19.49 11.13
C SER A 413 -37.90 19.97 10.35
N ASP A 414 -36.69 19.83 10.90
CA ASP A 414 -35.44 20.23 10.27
C ASP A 414 -34.48 19.03 10.18
N TRP A 415 -34.29 18.49 8.98
CA TRP A 415 -33.43 17.34 8.77
C TRP A 415 -31.96 17.62 9.09
N LYS A 416 -31.48 18.88 9.03
CA LYS A 416 -30.09 19.25 9.37
C LYS A 416 -29.84 19.15 10.89
N ALA A 417 -30.85 19.51 11.69
CA ALA A 417 -30.83 19.28 13.12
C ALA A 417 -30.76 17.77 13.43
N LYS A 418 -31.50 16.95 12.67
CA LYS A 418 -31.45 15.49 12.82
C LYS A 418 -30.06 14.92 12.46
N ASP A 419 -29.44 15.34 11.37
CA ASP A 419 -28.04 14.97 11.01
C ASP A 419 -27.08 15.28 12.16
N THR A 420 -27.16 16.50 12.70
CA THR A 420 -26.32 16.93 13.84
C THR A 420 -26.49 16.02 15.04
N ALA A 421 -27.74 15.65 15.38
CA ALA A 421 -28.02 14.73 16.48
C ALA A 421 -27.44 13.33 16.24
N VAL A 422 -27.60 12.79 15.02
CA VAL A 422 -27.09 11.48 14.63
C VAL A 422 -25.56 11.46 14.70
N TYR A 423 -24.90 12.50 14.20
CA TYR A 423 -23.44 12.60 14.22
C TYR A 423 -22.88 12.69 15.65
N LEU A 424 -23.49 13.52 16.51
CA LEU A 424 -23.12 13.59 17.93
C LEU A 424 -23.29 12.25 18.63
N PHE A 425 -24.39 11.55 18.36
CA PHE A 425 -24.61 10.22 18.90
C PHE A 425 -23.51 9.25 18.46
N ILE A 426 -23.19 9.19 17.16
CA ILE A 426 -22.10 8.34 16.63
C ILE A 426 -20.78 8.65 17.34
N SER A 427 -20.49 9.94 17.55
CA SER A 427 -19.24 10.43 18.16
C SER A 427 -19.02 9.94 19.58
N ILE A 428 -20.09 9.88 20.41
CA ILE A 428 -20.02 9.40 21.80
C ILE A 428 -20.36 7.92 21.97
N ALA A 429 -21.00 7.29 20.97
CA ALA A 429 -21.38 5.89 21.04
C ALA A 429 -20.21 4.97 20.68
N ALA A 430 -19.37 5.34 19.72
CA ALA A 430 -18.22 4.55 19.30
C ALA A 430 -17.06 4.65 20.30
N LYS A 431 -16.54 3.49 20.76
CA LYS A 431 -15.30 3.41 21.55
C LYS A 431 -14.17 2.78 20.75
N GLY A 432 -12.98 3.35 20.89
CA GLY A 432 -11.77 2.89 20.20
C GLY A 432 -11.81 3.20 18.70
N SER A 433 -10.86 2.61 17.97
CA SER A 433 -10.74 2.81 16.52
C SER A 433 -11.81 2.04 15.74
N VAL A 434 -12.50 2.73 14.82
CA VAL A 434 -13.35 2.10 13.81
C VAL A 434 -12.46 1.35 12.83
N THR A 435 -12.73 0.07 12.56
CA THR A 435 -11.93 -0.73 11.62
C THR A 435 -12.62 -0.85 10.26
N ALA A 436 -11.85 -0.95 9.17
CA ALA A 436 -12.40 -1.17 7.83
C ALA A 436 -13.13 -2.53 7.71
N ALA A 437 -12.71 -3.55 8.46
CA ALA A 437 -13.36 -4.86 8.47
C ALA A 437 -14.65 -4.88 9.31
N GLN A 438 -14.54 -4.53 10.60
CA GLN A 438 -15.60 -4.75 11.59
C GLN A 438 -16.40 -3.48 11.92
N GLY A 439 -15.93 -2.30 11.53
CA GLY A 439 -16.54 -1.04 11.93
C GLY A 439 -16.27 -0.80 13.40
N VAL A 440 -17.27 -0.26 14.11
CA VAL A 440 -17.24 -0.09 15.57
C VAL A 440 -17.41 -1.45 16.23
N LYS A 441 -16.39 -1.90 16.97
CA LYS A 441 -16.42 -3.14 17.74
C LYS A 441 -16.87 -2.94 19.19
N THR A 442 -16.53 -1.80 19.78
CA THR A 442 -16.84 -1.49 21.17
C THR A 442 -17.68 -0.21 21.22
N VAL A 443 -18.71 -0.22 22.06
CA VAL A 443 -19.62 0.93 22.23
C VAL A 443 -19.63 1.42 23.66
N ASN A 444 -20.00 2.68 23.86
CA ASN A 444 -20.28 3.25 25.16
C ASN A 444 -21.51 2.58 25.78
N SER A 445 -21.33 1.99 26.96
CA SER A 445 -22.39 1.25 27.67
C SER A 445 -23.51 2.15 28.22
N LEU A 446 -23.34 3.47 28.19
CA LEU A 446 -24.34 4.45 28.61
C LEU A 446 -25.37 4.77 27.52
N VAL A 447 -25.17 4.27 26.30
CA VAL A 447 -26.08 4.47 25.16
C VAL A 447 -26.40 3.15 24.49
N ASN A 448 -27.54 3.06 23.80
CA ASN A 448 -27.94 1.88 23.04
C ASN A 448 -28.03 2.22 21.54
N VAL A 449 -27.08 1.68 20.76
CA VAL A 449 -26.98 1.93 19.31
C VAL A 449 -28.12 1.29 18.51
N VAL A 450 -28.66 0.17 18.99
CA VAL A 450 -29.78 -0.52 18.33
C VAL A 450 -31.06 0.28 18.57
N ASP A 451 -31.36 0.61 19.82
CA ASP A 451 -32.58 1.36 20.17
C ASP A 451 -32.59 2.73 19.48
N PHE A 452 -31.44 3.41 19.42
CA PHE A 452 -31.32 4.70 18.74
C PHE A 452 -31.61 4.56 17.23
N PHE A 453 -31.07 3.53 16.59
CA PHE A 453 -31.36 3.24 15.18
C PHE A 453 -32.85 3.00 14.95
N GLU A 454 -33.47 2.12 15.74
CA GLU A 454 -34.88 1.75 15.60
C GLU A 454 -35.82 2.95 15.81
N GLN A 455 -35.54 3.81 16.79
CA GLN A 455 -36.40 4.94 17.14
C GLN A 455 -36.24 6.15 16.21
N HIS A 456 -35.03 6.41 15.73
CA HIS A 456 -34.73 7.69 15.09
C HIS A 456 -34.28 7.58 13.63
N ILE A 457 -33.75 6.44 13.19
CA ILE A 457 -33.05 6.33 11.91
C ILE A 457 -33.75 5.36 10.94
N ALA A 458 -34.29 4.25 11.43
CA ALA A 458 -34.83 3.17 10.59
C ALA A 458 -35.91 3.65 9.60
N ALA A 459 -36.73 4.64 9.99
CA ALA A 459 -37.75 5.21 9.12
C ALA A 459 -37.16 5.88 7.86
N ASP A 460 -36.01 6.54 7.97
CA ASP A 460 -35.37 7.23 6.85
C ASP A 460 -34.82 6.22 5.83
N LEU A 461 -34.28 5.09 6.32
CA LEU A 461 -33.82 3.98 5.48
C LEU A 461 -34.97 3.37 4.65
N MET A 462 -36.14 3.21 5.27
CA MET A 462 -37.30 2.53 4.69
C MET A 462 -38.14 3.43 3.78
N ALA A 463 -38.01 4.76 3.88
CA ALA A 463 -38.84 5.69 3.15
C ALA A 463 -38.60 5.60 1.63
N SER A 464 -39.66 5.41 0.84
CA SER A 464 -39.58 5.40 -0.62
C SER A 464 -39.49 6.81 -1.24
N GLY A 465 -39.84 7.86 -0.49
CA GLY A 465 -39.77 9.27 -0.90
C GLY A 465 -40.15 10.21 0.25
N GLY A 466 -39.98 11.53 0.05
CA GLY A 466 -40.28 12.54 1.07
C GLY A 466 -39.25 12.66 2.20
N VAL A 467 -38.07 12.05 2.02
CA VAL A 467 -36.92 12.15 2.92
C VAL A 467 -35.73 12.66 2.10
N GLU A 468 -34.97 13.59 2.66
CA GLU A 468 -33.80 14.16 2.01
C GLU A 468 -32.72 13.10 1.76
N PRO A 469 -31.98 13.17 0.64
CA PRO A 469 -30.93 12.19 0.32
C PRO A 469 -29.89 12.02 1.42
N ILE A 470 -29.49 13.11 2.10
CA ILE A 470 -28.50 13.05 3.18
C ILE A 470 -29.01 12.24 4.37
N SER A 471 -30.28 12.40 4.78
CA SER A 471 -30.84 11.58 5.86
C SER A 471 -30.85 10.08 5.53
N LYS A 472 -31.03 9.71 4.25
CA LYS A 472 -30.86 8.32 3.81
C LYS A 472 -29.41 7.86 3.90
N VAL A 473 -28.48 8.71 3.48
CA VAL A 473 -27.04 8.44 3.59
C VAL A 473 -26.64 8.26 5.04
N ASP A 474 -27.12 9.10 5.96
CA ASP A 474 -26.88 8.98 7.40
C ASP A 474 -27.39 7.64 7.93
N ALA A 475 -28.58 7.21 7.51
CA ALA A 475 -29.14 5.93 7.91
C ALA A 475 -28.31 4.73 7.42
N ILE A 476 -27.85 4.77 6.16
CA ILE A 476 -26.99 3.74 5.59
C ILE A 476 -25.60 3.76 6.25
N LYS A 477 -25.03 4.95 6.47
CA LYS A 477 -23.75 5.16 7.14
C LYS A 477 -23.79 4.70 8.59
N TYR A 478 -24.91 4.85 9.28
CA TYR A 478 -25.11 4.34 10.63
C TYR A 478 -24.99 2.81 10.66
N LEU A 479 -25.71 2.13 9.76
CA LEU A 479 -25.62 0.67 9.58
C LEU A 479 -24.22 0.22 9.21
N HIS A 480 -23.57 0.93 8.29
CA HIS A 480 -22.17 0.68 7.94
C HIS A 480 -21.28 0.81 9.18
N THR A 481 -21.38 1.89 9.96
CA THR A 481 -20.52 2.19 11.10
C THR A 481 -20.67 1.16 12.23
N PHE A 482 -21.90 0.81 12.61
CA PHE A 482 -22.19 -0.09 13.72
C PHE A 482 -22.45 -1.54 13.28
N ARG A 483 -21.98 -1.96 12.10
CA ARG A 483 -22.29 -3.26 11.50
C ARG A 483 -22.03 -4.48 12.39
N SER A 484 -21.00 -4.42 13.25
CA SER A 484 -20.69 -5.49 14.22
C SER A 484 -21.58 -5.51 15.46
N GLN A 485 -22.37 -4.46 15.69
CA GLN A 485 -23.26 -4.34 16.85
C GLN A 485 -24.66 -4.89 16.57
N LEU A 486 -25.01 -5.12 15.31
CA LEU A 486 -26.28 -5.70 14.91
C LEU A 486 -26.20 -7.24 14.87
N THR A 487 -27.23 -7.88 15.40
CA THR A 487 -27.42 -9.33 15.29
C THR A 487 -27.83 -9.74 13.88
N LYS A 488 -27.67 -11.03 13.55
CA LYS A 488 -28.09 -11.57 12.25
C LYS A 488 -29.59 -11.34 11.96
N GLU A 489 -30.44 -11.42 12.98
CA GLU A 489 -31.89 -11.19 12.81
C GLU A 489 -32.21 -9.71 12.52
N GLN A 490 -31.54 -8.78 13.19
CA GLN A 490 -31.67 -7.35 12.88
C GLN A 490 -31.19 -7.03 11.47
N TRP A 491 -30.07 -7.64 11.05
CA TRP A 491 -29.61 -7.49 9.68
C TRP A 491 -30.56 -8.08 8.64
N LYS A 492 -31.21 -9.22 8.90
CA LYS A 492 -32.25 -9.76 8.00
C LYS A 492 -33.40 -8.77 7.78
N LEU A 493 -33.73 -7.94 8.77
CA LEU A 493 -34.75 -6.89 8.64
C LEU A 493 -34.22 -5.66 7.90
N ALA A 494 -32.98 -5.25 8.16
CA ALA A 494 -32.36 -4.06 7.57
C ALA A 494 -31.87 -4.28 6.12
N PHE A 495 -31.57 -5.52 5.73
CA PHE A 495 -30.95 -5.85 4.45
C PHE A 495 -31.84 -5.56 3.23
N PRO A 496 -33.15 -5.92 3.20
CA PRO A 496 -34.00 -5.58 2.06
C PRO A 496 -34.18 -4.06 1.84
N PRO A 497 -34.44 -3.23 2.87
CA PRO A 497 -34.43 -1.77 2.72
C PRO A 497 -33.09 -1.21 2.24
N LEU A 498 -31.97 -1.78 2.72
CA LEU A 498 -30.64 -1.39 2.25
C LEU A 498 -30.48 -1.65 0.74
N ILE A 499 -30.87 -2.84 0.28
CA ILE A 499 -30.87 -3.18 -1.15
C ILE A 499 -31.78 -2.24 -1.94
N GLN A 500 -32.96 -1.91 -1.43
CA GLN A 500 -33.89 -1.01 -2.11
C GLN A 500 -33.26 0.37 -2.39
N ASN A 501 -32.38 0.85 -1.51
CA ASN A 501 -31.69 2.13 -1.69
C ASN A 501 -30.62 2.10 -2.81
N LEU A 502 -30.17 0.92 -3.27
CA LEU A 502 -29.37 0.81 -4.50
C LEU A 502 -30.16 1.30 -5.72
N ALA A 503 -31.48 1.19 -5.70
CA ALA A 503 -32.37 1.64 -6.78
C ALA A 503 -32.68 3.15 -6.71
N SER A 504 -32.03 3.91 -5.83
CA SER A 504 -32.15 5.37 -5.78
C SER A 504 -31.58 6.02 -7.04
N ASP A 505 -32.18 7.13 -7.47
CA ASP A 505 -31.63 7.98 -8.54
C ASP A 505 -30.50 8.90 -8.03
N ASN A 506 -30.34 9.05 -6.72
CA ASN A 506 -29.30 9.90 -6.12
C ASN A 506 -27.95 9.16 -6.04
N TYR A 507 -26.90 9.81 -6.56
CA TYR A 507 -25.55 9.26 -6.66
C TYR A 507 -25.00 8.77 -5.33
N VAL A 508 -25.11 9.60 -4.29
CA VAL A 508 -24.52 9.31 -2.98
C VAL A 508 -25.28 8.19 -2.28
N VAL A 509 -26.62 8.19 -2.37
CA VAL A 509 -27.46 7.16 -1.74
C VAL A 509 -27.15 5.76 -2.26
N TYR A 510 -27.17 5.54 -3.59
CA TYR A 510 -26.91 4.19 -4.12
C TYR A 510 -25.45 3.77 -3.89
N SER A 511 -24.51 4.72 -3.84
CA SER A 511 -23.10 4.42 -3.61
C SER A 511 -22.88 3.97 -2.16
N TYR A 512 -23.42 4.69 -1.18
CA TYR A 512 -23.40 4.28 0.22
C TYR A 512 -24.10 2.94 0.44
N ALA A 513 -25.22 2.70 -0.25
CA ALA A 513 -25.89 1.40 -0.19
C ALA A 513 -24.98 0.27 -0.70
N ALA A 514 -24.28 0.47 -1.82
CA ALA A 514 -23.32 -0.50 -2.35
C ALA A 514 -22.17 -0.77 -1.38
N ILE A 515 -21.64 0.28 -0.75
CA ILE A 515 -20.56 0.20 0.25
C ILE A 515 -21.01 -0.57 1.48
N ALA A 516 -22.20 -0.27 2.01
CA ALA A 516 -22.73 -0.96 3.18
C ALA A 516 -23.03 -2.44 2.89
N VAL A 517 -23.60 -2.76 1.71
CA VAL A 517 -23.81 -4.16 1.27
C VAL A 517 -22.48 -4.88 1.16
N GLU A 518 -21.49 -4.27 0.52
CA GLU A 518 -20.15 -4.83 0.37
C GLU A 518 -19.50 -5.15 1.73
N ARG A 519 -19.53 -4.19 2.67
CA ARG A 519 -18.95 -4.36 4.01
C ARG A 519 -19.73 -5.36 4.87
N LEU A 520 -21.04 -5.48 4.69
CA LEU A 520 -21.83 -6.51 5.36
C LEU A 520 -21.46 -7.91 4.88
N LEU A 521 -21.27 -8.08 3.56
CA LEU A 521 -20.85 -9.36 2.97
C LEU A 521 -19.42 -9.74 3.32
N PHE A 522 -18.57 -8.77 3.68
CA PHE A 522 -17.22 -9.00 4.20
C PHE A 522 -17.18 -9.33 5.70
N LEU A 523 -18.23 -8.96 6.45
CA LEU A 523 -18.24 -9.05 7.90
C LEU A 523 -18.13 -10.51 8.39
N SER A 524 -17.22 -10.73 9.32
CA SER A 524 -17.03 -12.01 10.01
C SER A 524 -17.03 -11.80 11.52
N ASP A 525 -17.42 -12.80 12.30
CA ASP A 525 -17.29 -12.74 13.75
C ASP A 525 -15.83 -12.95 14.20
N ASP A 526 -15.58 -12.86 15.51
CA ASP A 526 -14.24 -13.05 16.10
C ASP A 526 -13.67 -14.46 15.88
N SER A 527 -14.49 -15.44 15.46
CA SER A 527 -14.05 -16.78 15.07
C SER A 527 -13.70 -16.91 13.59
N GLY A 528 -13.85 -15.82 12.82
CA GLY A 528 -13.66 -15.79 11.36
C GLY A 528 -14.85 -16.33 10.58
N LYS A 529 -15.99 -16.57 11.23
CA LYS A 529 -17.20 -17.05 10.56
C LYS A 529 -17.92 -15.87 9.92
N VAL A 530 -18.18 -15.97 8.61
CA VAL A 530 -18.91 -14.94 7.87
C VAL A 530 -20.34 -14.75 8.40
N MET A 531 -20.75 -13.50 8.59
CA MET A 531 -22.08 -13.15 9.09
C MET A 531 -23.17 -13.41 8.04
N PHE A 532 -22.86 -13.12 6.78
CA PHE A 532 -23.73 -13.30 5.61
C PHE A 532 -23.15 -14.31 4.61
N PRO A 533 -23.38 -15.62 4.80
CA PRO A 533 -22.98 -16.66 3.85
C PRO A 533 -23.76 -16.59 2.52
N ARG A 534 -23.29 -17.39 1.55
CA ARG A 534 -23.89 -17.57 0.20
C ARG A 534 -25.41 -17.72 0.21
N GLU A 535 -25.95 -18.50 1.15
CA GLU A 535 -27.37 -18.80 1.27
C GLU A 535 -28.24 -17.54 1.42
N ASP A 536 -27.72 -16.52 2.09
CA ASP A 536 -28.45 -15.29 2.39
C ASP A 536 -28.47 -14.32 1.20
N ILE A 537 -27.44 -14.36 0.33
CA ILE A 537 -27.31 -13.45 -0.83
C ILE A 537 -27.78 -14.05 -2.15
N GLN A 538 -27.68 -15.37 -2.32
CA GLN A 538 -27.98 -16.05 -3.59
C GLN A 538 -29.38 -15.76 -4.16
N PRO A 539 -30.46 -15.61 -3.35
CA PRO A 539 -31.77 -15.23 -3.87
C PRO A 539 -31.83 -13.85 -4.53
N PHE A 540 -30.99 -12.92 -4.11
CA PHE A 540 -30.98 -11.53 -4.59
C PHE A 540 -29.88 -11.25 -5.62
N ALA A 541 -28.91 -12.15 -5.74
CA ALA A 541 -27.68 -11.94 -6.50
C ALA A 541 -27.88 -11.55 -7.97
N LYS A 542 -28.85 -12.17 -8.66
CA LYS A 542 -29.12 -11.84 -10.07
C LYS A 542 -29.52 -10.38 -10.23
N ASP A 543 -30.53 -9.96 -9.48
CA ASP A 543 -31.10 -8.61 -9.59
C ASP A 543 -30.12 -7.56 -9.08
N LEU A 544 -29.37 -7.87 -8.02
CA LEU A 544 -28.31 -7.00 -7.50
C LEU A 544 -27.19 -6.77 -8.51
N LEU A 545 -26.66 -7.84 -9.12
CA LEU A 545 -25.60 -7.73 -10.11
C LEU A 545 -26.06 -6.97 -11.34
N GLU A 546 -27.25 -7.28 -11.87
CA GLU A 546 -27.83 -6.58 -13.02
C GLU A 546 -27.98 -5.08 -12.74
N HIS A 547 -28.47 -4.73 -11.55
CA HIS A 547 -28.65 -3.32 -11.17
C HIS A 547 -27.33 -2.59 -10.99
N LEU A 548 -26.32 -3.22 -10.36
CA LEU A 548 -24.98 -2.65 -10.23
C LEU A 548 -24.32 -2.42 -11.59
N PHE A 549 -24.42 -3.39 -12.52
CA PHE A 549 -23.90 -3.22 -13.88
C PHE A 549 -24.64 -2.11 -14.63
N LYS A 550 -25.96 -2.00 -14.47
CA LYS A 550 -26.74 -0.90 -15.04
C LYS A 550 -26.29 0.47 -14.54
N LEU A 551 -25.96 0.61 -13.25
CA LEU A 551 -25.42 1.84 -12.69
C LEU A 551 -24.04 2.17 -13.27
N ILE A 552 -23.14 1.18 -13.36
CA ILE A 552 -21.79 1.34 -13.93
C ILE A 552 -21.86 1.73 -15.41
N GLU A 553 -22.65 1.00 -16.20
CA GLU A 553 -22.77 1.18 -17.66
C GLU A 553 -23.70 2.33 -18.06
N LYS A 554 -24.29 3.03 -17.09
CA LYS A 554 -25.04 4.27 -17.33
C LYS A 554 -24.15 5.30 -18.03
N GLU A 555 -22.90 5.41 -17.57
CA GLU A 555 -21.90 6.31 -18.12
C GLU A 555 -21.28 5.77 -19.41
N LYS A 556 -21.04 6.66 -20.39
CA LYS A 556 -20.62 6.26 -21.76
C LYS A 556 -19.18 6.61 -22.10
N THR A 557 -18.49 7.36 -21.26
CA THR A 557 -17.07 7.67 -21.44
C THR A 557 -16.22 6.78 -20.54
N PRO A 558 -15.01 6.38 -20.96
CA PRO A 558 -14.15 5.54 -20.13
C PRO A 558 -13.86 6.14 -18.76
N ALA A 559 -13.63 7.46 -18.68
CA ALA A 559 -13.29 8.12 -17.43
C ALA A 559 -14.47 8.14 -16.43
N LYS A 560 -15.68 8.48 -16.89
CA LYS A 560 -16.87 8.52 -16.03
C LYS A 560 -17.37 7.14 -15.64
N LEU A 561 -17.27 6.13 -16.52
CA LEU A 561 -17.62 4.75 -16.18
C LEU A 561 -16.78 4.20 -15.01
N GLN A 562 -15.51 4.62 -14.94
CA GLN A 562 -14.56 4.22 -13.90
C GLN A 562 -14.62 5.09 -12.64
N GLU A 563 -15.48 6.12 -12.59
CA GLU A 563 -15.47 7.11 -11.51
C GLU A 563 -15.81 6.50 -10.15
N ASN A 564 -16.79 5.58 -10.10
CA ASN A 564 -17.31 5.00 -8.87
C ASN A 564 -16.77 3.58 -8.63
N GLU A 565 -15.61 3.46 -7.98
CA GLU A 565 -14.99 2.18 -7.65
C GLU A 565 -15.83 1.32 -6.70
N PHE A 566 -16.70 1.93 -5.89
CA PHE A 566 -17.48 1.23 -4.87
C PHE A 566 -18.54 0.29 -5.47
N LEU A 567 -19.09 0.65 -6.64
CA LEU A 567 -20.02 -0.23 -7.37
C LEU A 567 -19.34 -1.52 -7.82
N MET A 568 -18.16 -1.40 -8.45
CA MET A 568 -17.40 -2.55 -8.91
C MET A 568 -16.85 -3.39 -7.75
N ARG A 569 -16.48 -2.75 -6.63
CA ARG A 569 -16.12 -3.44 -5.39
C ARG A 569 -17.28 -4.30 -4.87
N CYS A 570 -18.50 -3.77 -4.89
CA CYS A 570 -19.70 -4.51 -4.50
C CYS A 570 -19.97 -5.70 -5.43
N VAL A 571 -19.84 -5.52 -6.76
CA VAL A 571 -19.93 -6.60 -7.75
C VAL A 571 -18.93 -7.71 -7.44
N MET A 572 -17.66 -7.37 -7.26
CA MET A 572 -16.60 -8.31 -6.89
C MET A 572 -16.99 -9.07 -5.62
N ARG A 573 -17.39 -8.37 -4.56
CA ARG A 573 -17.75 -8.98 -3.27
C ARG A 573 -18.88 -9.99 -3.40
N ILE A 574 -19.94 -9.65 -4.14
CA ILE A 574 -21.05 -10.57 -4.40
C ILE A 574 -20.53 -11.84 -5.08
N LEU A 575 -19.67 -11.72 -6.10
CA LEU A 575 -19.10 -12.88 -6.80
C LEU A 575 -18.19 -13.74 -5.90
N ILE A 576 -17.41 -13.12 -5.00
CA ILE A 576 -16.58 -13.82 -4.02
C ILE A 576 -17.44 -14.63 -3.04
N VAL A 577 -18.56 -14.08 -2.57
CA VAL A 577 -19.47 -14.77 -1.63
C VAL A 577 -20.28 -15.86 -2.34
N LEU A 578 -20.72 -15.63 -3.59
CA LEU A 578 -21.48 -16.61 -4.36
C LEU A 578 -20.66 -17.85 -4.71
N LYS A 579 -19.35 -17.71 -4.93
CA LYS A 579 -18.47 -18.78 -5.42
C LYS A 579 -19.07 -19.45 -6.66
N ASP A 580 -19.18 -20.78 -6.66
CA ASP A 580 -19.78 -21.60 -7.72
C ASP A 580 -21.29 -21.33 -7.91
N GLY A 581 -21.95 -20.67 -6.95
CA GLY A 581 -23.33 -20.19 -7.09
C GLY A 581 -23.53 -19.15 -8.18
N ALA A 582 -22.46 -18.52 -8.67
CA ALA A 582 -22.49 -17.63 -9.82
C ALA A 582 -22.61 -18.38 -11.17
N ALA A 583 -22.45 -19.71 -11.20
CA ALA A 583 -22.45 -20.49 -12.44
C ALA A 583 -23.69 -20.26 -13.34
N PRO A 584 -24.94 -20.19 -12.83
CA PRO A 584 -26.11 -19.90 -13.65
C PRO A 584 -26.14 -18.47 -14.23
N LEU A 585 -25.33 -17.56 -13.69
CA LEU A 585 -25.29 -16.14 -14.05
C LEU A 585 -24.05 -15.79 -14.92
N VAL A 586 -23.14 -16.75 -15.12
CA VAL A 586 -21.80 -16.51 -15.68
C VAL A 586 -21.85 -15.84 -17.05
N GLU A 587 -22.79 -16.23 -17.92
CA GLU A 587 -22.86 -15.68 -19.28
C GLU A 587 -23.27 -14.20 -19.28
N GLY A 588 -24.25 -13.83 -18.45
CA GLY A 588 -24.70 -12.43 -18.31
C GLY A 588 -23.61 -11.57 -17.68
N VAL A 589 -23.09 -11.99 -16.52
CA VAL A 589 -22.03 -11.26 -15.80
C VAL A 589 -20.79 -11.08 -16.67
N LEU A 590 -20.33 -12.13 -17.35
CA LEU A 590 -19.16 -12.05 -18.22
C LEU A 590 -19.37 -11.11 -19.41
N THR A 591 -20.61 -10.99 -19.91
CA THR A 591 -20.94 -10.06 -21.00
C THR A 591 -20.73 -8.61 -20.56
N HIS A 592 -21.22 -8.23 -19.38
CA HIS A 592 -20.99 -6.90 -18.80
C HIS A 592 -19.50 -6.65 -18.54
N LEU A 593 -18.80 -7.59 -17.90
CA LEU A 593 -17.37 -7.42 -17.60
C LEU A 593 -16.51 -7.28 -18.87
N VAL A 594 -16.84 -7.99 -19.95
CA VAL A 594 -16.15 -7.82 -21.24
C VAL A 594 -16.46 -6.45 -21.86
N ALA A 595 -17.72 -6.00 -21.82
CA ALA A 595 -18.11 -4.67 -22.30
C ALA A 595 -17.36 -3.55 -21.56
N ILE A 596 -17.31 -3.65 -20.22
CA ILE A 596 -16.55 -2.73 -19.37
C ILE A 596 -15.07 -2.77 -19.72
N THR A 597 -14.45 -3.95 -19.85
CA THR A 597 -13.04 -4.11 -20.24
C THR A 597 -12.71 -3.36 -21.53
N ASN A 598 -13.56 -3.52 -22.56
CA ASN A 598 -13.38 -2.86 -23.86
C ASN A 598 -13.56 -1.34 -23.81
N MET A 599 -14.35 -0.83 -22.85
CA MET A 599 -14.52 0.61 -22.63
C MET A 599 -13.31 1.19 -21.88
N ILE A 600 -12.95 0.61 -20.74
CA ILE A 600 -11.95 1.19 -19.84
C ILE A 600 -10.53 1.11 -20.41
N LYS A 601 -10.23 0.14 -21.30
CA LYS A 601 -8.91 0.05 -21.95
C LYS A 601 -8.57 1.24 -22.84
N GLN A 602 -9.58 1.98 -23.31
CA GLN A 602 -9.38 3.15 -24.16
C GLN A 602 -8.74 4.31 -23.39
N ASN A 603 -9.00 4.41 -22.08
CA ASN A 603 -8.40 5.38 -21.18
C ASN A 603 -8.50 4.90 -19.72
N PRO A 604 -7.55 4.08 -19.24
CA PRO A 604 -7.50 3.67 -17.84
C PRO A 604 -7.33 4.89 -16.93
N SER A 605 -8.29 5.18 -16.06
CA SER A 605 -8.33 6.45 -15.30
C SER A 605 -8.46 6.29 -13.79
N ASN A 606 -9.13 5.24 -13.30
CA ASN A 606 -9.28 4.97 -11.87
C ASN A 606 -8.68 3.60 -11.50
N PRO A 607 -7.53 3.56 -10.81
CA PRO A 607 -6.86 2.31 -10.48
C PRO A 607 -7.62 1.41 -9.51
N ARG A 608 -8.39 1.98 -8.59
CA ARG A 608 -9.23 1.21 -7.67
C ARG A 608 -10.34 0.51 -8.44
N PHE A 609 -11.00 1.22 -9.36
CA PHE A 609 -12.07 0.65 -10.17
C PHE A 609 -11.58 -0.54 -11.01
N TYR A 610 -10.53 -0.37 -11.82
CA TYR A 610 -10.08 -1.46 -12.68
C TYR A 610 -9.46 -2.62 -11.88
N TYR A 611 -8.88 -2.36 -10.70
CA TYR A 611 -8.45 -3.43 -9.80
C TYR A 611 -9.63 -4.30 -9.35
N TYR A 612 -10.69 -3.69 -8.82
CA TYR A 612 -11.90 -4.45 -8.43
C TYR A 612 -12.59 -5.11 -9.63
N HIS A 613 -12.51 -4.50 -10.82
CA HIS A 613 -13.00 -5.11 -12.05
C HIS A 613 -12.26 -6.40 -12.40
N PHE A 614 -10.93 -6.39 -12.32
CA PHE A 614 -10.13 -7.60 -12.54
C PHE A 614 -10.26 -8.60 -11.38
N GLU A 615 -10.49 -8.17 -10.15
CA GLU A 615 -10.86 -9.09 -9.05
C GLU A 615 -12.23 -9.73 -9.29
N ALA A 616 -13.22 -9.00 -9.82
CA ALA A 616 -14.52 -9.55 -10.19
C ALA A 616 -14.40 -10.62 -11.30
N LEU A 617 -13.60 -10.33 -12.34
CA LEU A 617 -13.24 -11.31 -13.37
C LEU A 617 -12.51 -12.52 -12.77
N GLY A 618 -11.57 -12.28 -11.86
CA GLY A 618 -10.78 -13.31 -11.20
C GLY A 618 -11.63 -14.23 -10.34
N ALA A 619 -12.57 -13.69 -9.57
CA ALA A 619 -13.54 -14.46 -8.80
C ALA A 619 -14.41 -15.33 -9.71
N LEU A 620 -14.96 -14.74 -10.79
CA LEU A 620 -15.80 -15.47 -11.73
C LEU A 620 -15.05 -16.64 -12.38
N VAL A 621 -13.81 -16.41 -12.84
CA VAL A 621 -12.94 -17.45 -13.40
C VAL A 621 -12.60 -18.51 -12.36
N ARG A 622 -12.13 -18.13 -11.16
CA ARG A 622 -11.72 -19.06 -10.09
C ARG A 622 -12.82 -20.07 -9.77
N TYR A 623 -14.06 -19.60 -9.66
CA TYR A 623 -15.16 -20.44 -9.16
C TYR A 623 -16.00 -21.12 -10.23
N THR A 624 -15.96 -20.68 -11.50
CA THR A 624 -16.86 -21.20 -12.55
C THR A 624 -16.16 -21.75 -13.79
N SER A 625 -14.85 -21.52 -13.97
CA SER A 625 -14.13 -21.99 -15.17
C SER A 625 -14.02 -23.51 -15.29
N SER A 626 -14.05 -24.25 -14.19
CA SER A 626 -14.03 -25.72 -14.22
C SER A 626 -15.21 -26.33 -14.99
N THR A 627 -16.34 -25.62 -15.06
CA THR A 627 -17.56 -26.02 -15.78
C THR A 627 -17.83 -25.19 -17.04
N HIS A 628 -17.23 -24.00 -17.17
CA HIS A 628 -17.52 -23.04 -18.26
C HIS A 628 -16.27 -22.57 -19.03
N ALA A 629 -15.17 -23.33 -19.02
CA ALA A 629 -13.90 -22.97 -19.67
C ALA A 629 -14.06 -22.51 -21.14
N ALA A 630 -14.89 -23.19 -21.93
CA ALA A 630 -15.12 -22.85 -23.34
C ALA A 630 -15.67 -21.41 -23.50
N LEU A 631 -16.61 -21.01 -22.65
CA LEU A 631 -17.21 -19.67 -22.67
C LEU A 631 -16.18 -18.58 -22.34
N PHE A 632 -15.34 -18.81 -21.32
CA PHE A 632 -14.27 -17.88 -20.97
C PHE A 632 -13.23 -17.75 -22.08
N ASN A 633 -12.76 -18.88 -22.63
CA ASN A 633 -11.81 -18.88 -23.74
C ASN A 633 -12.37 -18.12 -24.97
N GLN A 634 -13.66 -18.25 -25.24
CA GLN A 634 -14.33 -17.54 -26.33
C GLN A 634 -14.45 -16.03 -26.06
N LYS A 635 -14.92 -15.61 -24.88
CA LYS A 635 -15.26 -14.21 -24.59
C LYS A 635 -14.08 -13.34 -24.14
N LEU A 636 -13.06 -13.91 -23.51
CA LEU A 636 -11.93 -13.14 -22.95
C LEU A 636 -10.74 -12.97 -23.88
N TRP A 637 -10.54 -13.88 -24.84
CA TRP A 637 -9.35 -13.88 -25.68
C TRP A 637 -9.18 -12.59 -26.50
N GLU A 638 -10.22 -12.23 -27.26
CA GLU A 638 -10.19 -11.05 -28.13
C GLU A 638 -9.90 -9.74 -27.35
N PRO A 639 -10.63 -9.40 -26.26
CA PRO A 639 -10.29 -8.23 -25.44
C PRO A 639 -8.86 -8.22 -24.89
N PHE A 640 -8.38 -9.36 -24.38
CA PHE A 640 -7.03 -9.43 -23.79
C PHE A 640 -5.93 -9.33 -24.84
N ASN A 641 -6.14 -9.94 -26.01
CA ASN A 641 -5.21 -9.80 -27.13
C ASN A 641 -5.13 -8.36 -27.62
N GLN A 642 -6.26 -7.64 -27.68
CA GLN A 642 -6.24 -6.22 -28.05
C GLN A 642 -5.49 -5.36 -27.00
N ILE A 643 -5.70 -5.61 -25.70
CA ILE A 643 -4.94 -4.95 -24.61
C ILE A 643 -3.43 -5.13 -24.77
N LEU A 644 -3.01 -6.34 -25.16
CA LEU A 644 -1.61 -6.64 -25.43
C LEU A 644 -1.08 -5.90 -26.67
N VAL A 645 -1.80 -5.93 -27.78
CA VAL A 645 -1.40 -5.28 -29.04
C VAL A 645 -1.37 -3.76 -28.92
N GLU A 646 -2.30 -3.18 -28.15
CA GLU A 646 -2.38 -1.74 -27.87
C GLU A 646 -1.42 -1.30 -26.75
N ASP A 647 -0.71 -2.23 -26.11
CA ASP A 647 0.22 -2.01 -24.99
C ASP A 647 -0.39 -1.19 -23.84
N VAL A 648 -1.60 -1.58 -23.41
CA VAL A 648 -2.29 -0.95 -22.27
C VAL A 648 -1.65 -1.42 -20.96
N THR A 649 -0.53 -0.78 -20.60
CA THR A 649 0.40 -1.21 -19.56
C THR A 649 -0.24 -1.44 -18.18
N GLU A 650 -1.27 -0.66 -17.84
CA GLU A 650 -2.01 -0.72 -16.57
C GLU A 650 -2.70 -2.07 -16.38
N PHE A 651 -3.10 -2.72 -17.47
CA PHE A 651 -3.92 -3.93 -17.46
C PHE A 651 -3.12 -5.21 -17.68
N LEU A 652 -1.93 -5.14 -18.29
CA LEU A 652 -1.11 -6.30 -18.66
C LEU A 652 -0.92 -7.27 -17.49
N GLN A 653 -0.54 -6.74 -16.32
CA GLN A 653 -0.35 -7.55 -15.12
C GLN A 653 -1.61 -8.29 -14.65
N TYR A 654 -2.80 -7.73 -14.87
CA TYR A 654 -4.06 -8.34 -14.45
C TYR A 654 -4.52 -9.40 -15.44
N ILE A 655 -4.46 -9.11 -16.75
CA ILE A 655 -4.85 -10.09 -17.77
C ILE A 655 -3.97 -11.34 -17.69
N PHE A 656 -2.67 -11.22 -17.39
CA PHE A 656 -1.80 -12.38 -17.24
C PHE A 656 -2.15 -13.22 -16.01
N GLN A 657 -2.56 -12.59 -14.92
CA GLN A 657 -3.05 -13.31 -13.73
C GLN A 657 -4.35 -14.06 -14.01
N ILE A 658 -5.28 -13.43 -14.74
CA ILE A 658 -6.56 -14.04 -15.13
C ILE A 658 -6.35 -15.21 -16.09
N LEU A 659 -5.51 -15.04 -17.11
CA LEU A 659 -5.17 -16.12 -18.05
C LEU A 659 -4.50 -17.29 -17.33
N ALA A 660 -3.60 -17.01 -16.38
CA ALA A 660 -2.96 -18.06 -15.59
C ALA A 660 -4.01 -18.81 -14.75
N GLN A 661 -4.89 -18.08 -14.06
CA GLN A 661 -5.97 -18.66 -13.27
C GLN A 661 -6.94 -19.49 -14.12
N LEU A 662 -7.32 -18.98 -15.29
CA LEU A 662 -8.22 -19.67 -16.23
C LEU A 662 -7.60 -21.00 -16.66
N LEU A 663 -6.31 -21.00 -17.00
CA LEU A 663 -5.61 -22.22 -17.41
C LEU A 663 -5.47 -23.22 -16.26
N GLU A 664 -5.19 -22.75 -15.04
CA GLU A 664 -5.03 -23.58 -13.84
C GLU A 664 -6.34 -24.21 -13.36
N SER A 665 -7.48 -23.51 -13.53
CA SER A 665 -8.81 -23.96 -13.09
C SER A 665 -9.60 -24.71 -14.17
N SER A 666 -9.21 -24.61 -15.44
CA SER A 666 -9.87 -25.30 -16.54
C SER A 666 -9.52 -26.80 -16.59
N PRO A 667 -10.43 -27.65 -17.08
CA PRO A 667 -10.11 -29.03 -17.42
C PRO A 667 -8.94 -29.11 -18.43
N PRO A 668 -8.02 -30.09 -18.33
CA PRO A 668 -6.87 -30.20 -19.24
C PRO A 668 -7.23 -30.32 -20.73
N ASP A 669 -8.42 -30.83 -21.05
CA ASP A 669 -8.97 -30.96 -22.40
C ASP A 669 -9.61 -29.67 -22.93
N ALA A 670 -9.82 -28.66 -22.08
CA ALA A 670 -10.41 -27.38 -22.42
C ALA A 670 -9.39 -26.27 -22.72
N VAL A 671 -8.10 -26.61 -22.84
CA VAL A 671 -7.03 -25.66 -23.16
C VAL A 671 -7.19 -25.14 -24.60
N SER A 672 -7.37 -23.83 -24.74
CA SER A 672 -7.48 -23.18 -26.04
C SER A 672 -6.16 -23.14 -26.81
N ASP A 673 -6.21 -23.31 -28.14
CA ASP A 673 -5.05 -23.13 -29.03
C ASP A 673 -4.45 -21.71 -28.97
N ASN A 674 -5.23 -20.73 -28.49
CA ASN A 674 -4.76 -19.37 -28.25
C ASN A 674 -3.56 -19.30 -27.31
N TYR A 675 -3.48 -20.18 -26.30
CA TYR A 675 -2.30 -20.25 -25.41
C TYR A 675 -1.04 -20.72 -26.15
N ARG A 676 -1.18 -21.60 -27.16
CA ARG A 676 -0.05 -22.01 -28.02
C ARG A 676 0.42 -20.84 -28.88
N ALA A 677 -0.52 -20.09 -29.47
CA ALA A 677 -0.21 -18.90 -30.25
C ALA A 677 0.47 -17.82 -29.39
N PHE A 678 0.04 -17.67 -28.14
CA PHE A 678 0.57 -16.67 -27.21
C PHE A 678 1.98 -16.97 -26.68
N LEU A 679 2.41 -18.23 -26.71
CA LEU A 679 3.69 -18.64 -26.14
C LEU A 679 4.88 -17.87 -26.76
N SER A 680 4.89 -17.65 -28.08
CA SER A 680 6.02 -16.94 -28.71
C SER A 680 6.07 -15.46 -28.27
N PRO A 681 4.99 -14.67 -28.33
CA PRO A 681 4.94 -13.33 -27.74
C PRO A 681 5.36 -13.27 -26.26
N LEU A 682 4.92 -14.23 -25.44
CA LEU A 682 5.26 -14.27 -24.01
C LEU A 682 6.76 -14.47 -23.74
N LEU A 683 7.50 -15.07 -24.68
CA LEU A 683 8.95 -15.29 -24.57
C LEU A 683 9.79 -14.09 -25.05
N GLU A 684 9.16 -13.03 -25.57
CA GLU A 684 9.88 -11.86 -26.05
C GLU A 684 10.45 -11.02 -24.90
N PRO A 685 11.72 -10.56 -24.96
CA PRO A 685 12.37 -9.83 -23.86
C PRO A 685 11.65 -8.56 -23.40
N ALA A 686 10.97 -7.86 -24.31
CA ALA A 686 10.32 -6.57 -24.03
C ALA A 686 9.23 -6.69 -22.94
N LEU A 687 8.47 -7.79 -22.93
CA LEU A 687 7.40 -8.00 -21.96
C LEU A 687 7.92 -8.16 -20.52
N TRP A 688 9.17 -8.59 -20.38
CA TRP A 688 9.86 -8.84 -19.11
C TRP A 688 10.69 -7.64 -18.62
N ASP A 689 10.78 -6.55 -19.41
CA ASP A 689 11.42 -5.30 -18.99
C ASP A 689 10.52 -4.49 -18.05
N THR A 690 9.20 -4.60 -18.21
CA THR A 690 8.21 -3.97 -17.35
C THR A 690 8.14 -4.66 -16.00
N LYS A 691 8.65 -3.99 -14.96
CA LYS A 691 8.83 -4.55 -13.60
C LYS A 691 7.54 -5.13 -13.00
N GLY A 692 6.38 -4.54 -13.29
CA GLY A 692 5.07 -4.99 -12.82
C GLY A 692 4.56 -6.28 -13.48
N ASN A 693 5.01 -6.58 -14.71
CA ASN A 693 4.55 -7.75 -15.44
C ASN A 693 5.25 -9.05 -14.99
N VAL A 694 6.50 -8.95 -14.52
CA VAL A 694 7.36 -10.11 -14.25
C VAL A 694 6.69 -11.21 -13.40
N PRO A 695 6.04 -10.92 -12.26
CA PRO A 695 5.39 -11.96 -11.46
C PRO A 695 4.22 -12.63 -12.22
N ALA A 696 3.40 -11.83 -12.91
CA ALA A 696 2.24 -12.33 -13.64
C ALA A 696 2.66 -13.17 -14.87
N CYS A 697 3.64 -12.70 -15.64
CA CYS A 697 4.23 -13.44 -16.76
C CYS A 697 4.89 -14.75 -16.31
N THR A 698 5.61 -14.73 -15.17
CA THR A 698 6.21 -15.96 -14.61
C THR A 698 5.13 -16.99 -14.34
N ARG A 699 4.04 -16.60 -13.67
CA ARG A 699 2.94 -17.51 -13.36
C ARG A 699 2.29 -18.05 -14.63
N LEU A 700 1.95 -17.17 -15.56
CA LEU A 700 1.33 -17.56 -16.82
C LEU A 700 2.22 -18.50 -17.65
N LEU A 701 3.52 -18.22 -17.74
CA LEU A 701 4.46 -19.11 -18.41
C LEU A 701 4.53 -20.48 -17.70
N SER A 702 4.57 -20.48 -16.37
CA SER A 702 4.60 -21.71 -15.55
C SER A 702 3.34 -22.57 -15.74
N SER A 703 2.18 -21.96 -16.01
CA SER A 703 0.94 -22.70 -16.31
C SER A 703 0.83 -23.12 -17.78
N ILE A 704 1.37 -22.34 -18.74
CA ILE A 704 1.38 -22.68 -20.17
C ILE A 704 2.31 -23.87 -20.47
N ILE A 705 3.46 -23.98 -19.80
CA ILE A 705 4.45 -25.05 -20.04
C ILE A 705 3.82 -26.45 -19.97
N PRO A 706 3.12 -26.86 -18.90
CA PRO A 706 2.47 -28.17 -18.84
C PRO A 706 1.34 -28.33 -19.84
N ALA A 707 0.60 -27.27 -20.15
CA ALA A 707 -0.53 -27.31 -21.07
C ALA A 707 -0.09 -27.44 -22.55
N THR A 708 1.14 -27.06 -22.88
CA THR A 708 1.65 -26.98 -24.26
C THR A 708 2.96 -27.76 -24.47
N SER A 709 3.32 -28.65 -23.55
CA SER A 709 4.59 -29.39 -23.53
C SER A 709 4.94 -30.07 -24.87
N ALA A 710 3.99 -30.76 -25.50
CA ALA A 710 4.20 -31.41 -26.80
C ALA A 710 4.58 -30.41 -27.91
N PHE A 711 3.97 -29.22 -27.92
CA PHE A 711 4.28 -28.15 -28.87
C PHE A 711 5.63 -27.48 -28.59
N ILE A 712 5.98 -27.30 -27.31
CA ILE A 712 7.29 -26.77 -26.92
C ILE A 712 8.42 -27.67 -27.43
N VAL A 713 8.23 -28.99 -27.38
CA VAL A 713 9.20 -29.97 -27.91
C VAL A 713 9.24 -29.92 -29.43
N SER A 714 8.10 -29.96 -30.12
CA SER A 714 8.07 -29.99 -31.59
C SER A 714 8.66 -28.72 -32.22
N GLU A 715 8.47 -27.56 -31.59
CA GLU A 715 8.93 -26.25 -32.07
C GLU A 715 10.28 -25.82 -31.46
N ASN A 716 10.97 -26.68 -30.71
CA ASN A 716 12.25 -26.40 -30.05
C ASN A 716 12.26 -25.11 -29.20
N LYS A 717 11.18 -24.84 -28.45
CA LYS A 717 11.02 -23.61 -27.66
C LYS A 717 11.63 -23.68 -26.25
N LEU A 718 12.08 -24.86 -25.81
CA LEU A 718 12.59 -25.06 -24.44
C LEU A 718 13.80 -24.19 -24.11
N GLU A 719 14.72 -23.98 -25.06
CA GLU A 719 15.89 -23.13 -24.84
C GLU A 719 15.50 -21.67 -24.55
N GLN A 720 14.50 -21.13 -25.26
CA GLN A 720 13.98 -19.78 -25.03
C GLN A 720 13.35 -19.64 -23.64
N ILE A 721 12.59 -20.66 -23.20
CA ILE A 721 12.02 -20.71 -21.84
C ILE A 721 13.14 -20.71 -20.79
N LEU A 722 14.21 -21.48 -21.01
CA LEU A 722 15.36 -21.50 -20.11
C LEU A 722 16.15 -20.17 -20.13
N GLY A 723 16.13 -19.44 -21.25
CA GLY A 723 16.63 -18.06 -21.32
C GLY A 723 15.89 -17.11 -20.38
N ILE A 724 14.56 -17.25 -20.27
CA ILE A 724 13.76 -16.50 -19.28
C ILE A 724 14.13 -16.89 -17.85
N PHE A 725 14.29 -18.18 -17.56
CA PHE A 725 14.79 -18.66 -16.26
C PHE A 725 16.12 -17.98 -15.88
N GLN A 726 17.09 -17.96 -16.81
CA GLN A 726 18.40 -17.36 -16.58
C GLN A 726 18.29 -15.86 -16.28
N ARG A 727 17.43 -15.16 -17.03
CA ARG A 727 17.14 -13.73 -16.83
C ARG A 727 16.54 -13.46 -15.44
N LEU A 728 15.54 -14.22 -15.02
CA LEU A 728 14.93 -14.07 -13.70
C LEU A 728 15.94 -14.34 -12.58
N LEU A 729 16.76 -15.39 -12.72
CA LEU A 729 17.78 -15.77 -11.76
C LEU A 729 18.88 -14.69 -11.62
N ALA A 730 19.20 -13.96 -12.70
CA ALA A 730 20.20 -12.91 -12.68
C ALA A 730 19.82 -11.75 -11.74
N VAL A 731 18.54 -11.41 -11.63
CA VAL A 731 18.03 -10.27 -10.87
C VAL A 731 17.62 -10.69 -9.45
N LYS A 732 18.27 -10.14 -8.40
CA LYS A 732 18.02 -10.49 -6.98
C LYS A 732 16.54 -10.41 -6.58
N LYS A 733 15.80 -9.43 -7.11
CA LYS A 733 14.35 -9.26 -6.86
C LYS A 733 13.50 -10.40 -7.43
N TYR A 734 13.92 -11.00 -8.55
CA TYR A 734 13.11 -11.98 -9.31
C TYR A 734 13.65 -13.40 -9.24
N GLN A 735 14.80 -13.62 -8.60
CA GLN A 735 15.48 -14.91 -8.57
C GLN A 735 14.64 -16.07 -8.02
N LEU A 736 13.65 -15.81 -7.15
CA LEU A 736 12.75 -16.85 -6.64
C LEU A 736 11.72 -17.31 -7.70
N TYR A 737 11.30 -16.41 -8.59
CA TYR A 737 10.40 -16.72 -9.71
C TYR A 737 11.04 -17.65 -10.74
N ALA A 738 12.38 -17.60 -10.85
CA ALA A 738 13.14 -18.50 -11.72
C ALA A 738 12.85 -19.98 -11.42
N PHE A 739 12.63 -20.32 -10.14
CA PHE A 739 12.29 -21.68 -9.74
C PHE A 739 10.88 -22.10 -10.16
N ASP A 740 9.92 -21.19 -10.30
CA ASP A 740 8.57 -21.56 -10.76
C ASP A 740 8.62 -22.09 -12.20
N ILE A 741 9.44 -21.45 -13.04
CA ILE A 741 9.72 -21.89 -14.41
C ILE A 741 10.41 -23.26 -14.42
N LEU A 742 11.46 -23.44 -13.59
CA LEU A 742 12.18 -24.72 -13.54
C LEU A 742 11.29 -25.87 -13.05
N GLU A 743 10.47 -25.61 -12.05
CA GLU A 743 9.52 -26.60 -11.54
C GLU A 743 8.49 -26.97 -12.61
N ALA A 744 7.96 -26.01 -13.35
CA ALA A 744 7.08 -26.29 -14.49
C ALA A 744 7.78 -27.17 -15.54
N VAL A 745 9.04 -26.85 -15.90
CA VAL A 745 9.84 -27.65 -16.84
C VAL A 745 10.00 -29.10 -16.34
N VAL A 746 10.41 -29.31 -15.09
CA VAL A 746 10.60 -30.65 -14.51
C VAL A 746 9.28 -31.41 -14.40
N LYS A 747 8.16 -30.71 -14.20
CA LYS A 747 6.83 -31.34 -14.15
C LYS A 747 6.32 -31.77 -15.52
N SER A 748 6.79 -31.14 -16.59
CA SER A 748 6.21 -31.25 -17.93
C SER A 748 7.02 -32.05 -18.94
N PHE A 749 8.34 -32.14 -18.77
CA PHE A 749 9.22 -32.81 -19.73
C PHE A 749 9.90 -34.04 -19.14
N GLU A 750 10.09 -35.05 -19.98
CA GLU A 750 10.88 -36.23 -19.63
C GLU A 750 12.38 -35.87 -19.54
N PRO A 751 13.18 -36.64 -18.77
CA PRO A 751 14.63 -36.44 -18.63
C PRO A 751 15.36 -36.33 -19.97
N ALA A 752 14.99 -37.14 -20.96
CA ALA A 752 15.63 -37.15 -22.28
C ALA A 752 15.60 -35.76 -22.97
N VAL A 753 14.56 -34.97 -22.75
CA VAL A 753 14.43 -33.61 -23.32
C VAL A 753 15.27 -32.59 -22.54
N THR A 754 15.38 -32.78 -21.22
CA THR A 754 16.03 -31.84 -20.29
C THR A 754 17.53 -32.10 -20.08
N ASP A 755 18.02 -33.31 -20.41
CA ASP A 755 19.39 -33.78 -20.17
C ASP A 755 20.48 -32.83 -20.68
N GLN A 756 20.30 -32.28 -21.87
CA GLN A 756 21.28 -31.38 -22.49
C GLN A 756 21.38 -30.02 -21.77
N TYR A 757 20.34 -29.62 -21.02
CA TYR A 757 20.28 -28.32 -20.34
C TYR A 757 20.50 -28.41 -18.83
N PHE A 758 20.23 -29.57 -18.22
CA PHE A 758 20.19 -29.72 -16.76
C PHE A 758 21.53 -29.39 -16.09
N GLY A 759 22.67 -29.70 -16.74
CA GLY A 759 23.99 -29.30 -16.24
C GLY A 759 24.18 -27.78 -16.18
N THR A 760 23.74 -27.06 -17.21
CA THR A 760 23.79 -25.58 -17.24
C THR A 760 22.88 -24.97 -16.17
N ILE A 761 21.67 -25.53 -15.99
CA ILE A 761 20.73 -25.11 -14.95
C ILE A 761 21.38 -25.22 -13.57
N LEU A 762 21.96 -26.38 -13.25
CA LEU A 762 22.63 -26.60 -11.96
C LEU A 762 23.82 -25.66 -11.76
N ASN A 763 24.64 -25.44 -12.79
CA ASN A 763 25.78 -24.53 -12.70
C ASN A 763 25.35 -23.10 -12.35
N LEU A 764 24.29 -22.60 -12.99
CA LEU A 764 23.72 -21.27 -12.71
C LEU A 764 23.14 -21.18 -11.29
N LEU A 765 22.44 -22.22 -10.81
CA LEU A 765 21.93 -22.27 -9.45
C LEU A 765 23.06 -22.31 -8.42
N PHE A 766 24.09 -23.13 -8.64
CA PHE A 766 25.24 -23.22 -7.73
C PHE A 766 26.00 -21.92 -7.63
N ALA A 767 26.16 -21.17 -8.74
CA ALA A 767 26.77 -19.84 -8.71
C ALA A 767 26.02 -18.88 -7.78
N LYS A 768 24.68 -18.96 -7.73
CA LYS A 768 23.85 -18.14 -6.82
C LYS A 768 23.88 -18.60 -5.36
N LEU A 769 24.32 -19.82 -5.10
CA LEU A 769 24.47 -20.36 -3.74
C LEU A 769 25.85 -20.09 -3.13
N GLN A 770 26.81 -19.55 -3.89
CA GLN A 770 28.12 -19.18 -3.36
C GLN A 770 28.03 -17.98 -2.40
N GLY A 771 28.88 -17.97 -1.35
CA GLY A 771 28.87 -16.92 -0.33
C GLY A 771 27.78 -17.14 0.73
N ASN A 772 27.01 -16.09 1.06
CA ASN A 772 25.92 -16.14 2.03
C ASN A 772 24.58 -15.80 1.35
N PRO A 773 23.94 -16.75 0.64
CA PRO A 773 22.68 -16.50 -0.05
C PRO A 773 21.52 -16.29 0.96
N PRO A 774 20.47 -15.55 0.59
CA PRO A 774 19.27 -15.42 1.42
C PRO A 774 18.60 -16.77 1.71
N ASP A 775 18.04 -16.94 2.91
CA ASP A 775 17.38 -18.20 3.30
C ASP A 775 16.22 -18.57 2.37
N SER A 776 15.47 -17.59 1.86
CA SER A 776 14.41 -17.82 0.87
C SER A 776 14.92 -18.48 -0.41
N LEU A 777 16.14 -18.16 -0.85
CA LEU A 777 16.76 -18.78 -2.01
C LEU A 777 17.18 -20.22 -1.71
N LYS A 778 17.73 -20.48 -0.52
CA LYS A 778 18.11 -21.83 -0.08
C LYS A 778 16.89 -22.74 0.01
N LEU A 779 15.78 -22.25 0.57
CA LEU A 779 14.51 -22.99 0.66
C LEU A 779 13.95 -23.35 -0.72
N ARG A 780 13.96 -22.41 -1.69
CA ARG A 780 13.53 -22.70 -3.06
C ARG A 780 14.42 -23.72 -3.75
N PHE A 781 15.73 -23.67 -3.52
CA PHE A 781 16.66 -24.68 -4.01
C PHE A 781 16.41 -26.06 -3.40
N ALA A 782 16.23 -26.16 -2.08
CA ALA A 782 15.90 -27.41 -1.39
C ALA A 782 14.60 -28.03 -1.92
N ARG A 783 13.55 -27.21 -2.09
CA ARG A 783 12.28 -27.63 -2.67
C ARG A 783 12.44 -28.13 -4.11
N PHE A 784 13.20 -27.43 -4.94
CA PHE A 784 13.48 -27.85 -6.32
C PHE A 784 14.24 -29.18 -6.38
N PHE A 785 15.25 -29.39 -5.52
CA PHE A 785 15.88 -30.69 -5.37
C PHE A 785 14.86 -31.76 -4.99
N HIS A 786 13.98 -31.49 -4.02
CA HIS A 786 12.98 -32.46 -3.59
C HIS A 786 12.03 -32.85 -4.72
N LEU A 787 11.60 -31.89 -5.54
CA LEU A 787 10.76 -32.14 -6.71
C LEU A 787 11.44 -33.03 -7.75
N VAL A 788 12.71 -32.78 -8.07
CA VAL A 788 13.46 -33.62 -9.01
C VAL A 788 13.67 -35.02 -8.42
N ALA A 789 14.06 -35.10 -7.15
CA ALA A 789 14.39 -36.36 -6.49
C ALA A 789 13.17 -37.25 -6.21
N SER A 790 11.97 -36.69 -6.07
CA SER A 790 10.75 -37.45 -5.83
C SER A 790 10.17 -38.11 -7.09
N ARG A 791 10.61 -37.71 -8.28
CA ARG A 791 10.06 -38.14 -9.59
C ARG A 791 10.82 -39.31 -10.23
N VAL A 792 11.14 -40.33 -9.42
CA VAL A 792 11.89 -41.52 -9.86
C VAL A 792 11.18 -42.25 -11.01
N GLU A 793 9.84 -42.34 -10.96
CA GLU A 793 9.04 -43.05 -11.96
C GLU A 793 9.05 -42.36 -13.34
N ALA A 794 9.31 -41.05 -13.38
CA ALA A 794 9.49 -40.29 -14.62
C ALA A 794 10.94 -40.34 -15.16
N GLY A 795 11.83 -41.10 -14.51
CA GLY A 795 13.25 -41.18 -14.86
C GLY A 795 14.14 -40.08 -14.28
N PHE A 796 13.59 -39.20 -13.43
CA PHE A 796 14.37 -38.31 -12.58
C PHE A 796 14.85 -39.05 -11.32
N GLY A 797 15.16 -38.32 -10.24
CA GLY A 797 15.62 -38.90 -8.98
C GLY A 797 16.90 -38.25 -8.45
N ALA A 798 17.32 -38.66 -7.26
CA ALA A 798 18.56 -38.19 -6.67
C ALA A 798 19.79 -38.62 -7.49
N ASP A 799 19.82 -39.85 -8.02
CA ASP A 799 20.89 -40.32 -8.91
C ASP A 799 20.97 -39.48 -10.21
N TYR A 800 19.83 -39.04 -10.75
CA TYR A 800 19.77 -38.13 -11.90
C TYR A 800 20.43 -36.78 -11.57
N PHE A 801 20.02 -36.16 -10.46
CA PHE A 801 20.58 -34.88 -10.01
C PHE A 801 22.08 -34.99 -9.77
N MET A 802 22.53 -36.05 -9.10
CA MET A 802 23.94 -36.34 -8.85
C MET A 802 24.73 -36.50 -10.15
N LYS A 803 24.24 -37.28 -11.11
CA LYS A 803 24.91 -37.50 -12.41
C LYS A 803 25.23 -36.17 -13.09
N HIS A 804 24.31 -35.20 -13.07
CA HIS A 804 24.53 -33.90 -13.69
C HIS A 804 25.38 -32.96 -12.83
N ALA A 805 25.22 -32.98 -11.51
CA ALA A 805 26.07 -32.21 -10.60
C ALA A 805 27.54 -32.61 -10.73
N GLU A 806 27.83 -33.90 -10.69
CA GLU A 806 29.20 -34.44 -10.75
C GLU A 806 29.87 -34.20 -12.12
N LYS A 807 29.11 -33.99 -13.19
CA LYS A 807 29.64 -33.57 -14.50
C LYS A 807 30.14 -32.12 -14.51
N ILE A 808 29.58 -31.25 -13.67
CA ILE A 808 30.04 -29.86 -13.55
C ILE A 808 31.40 -29.83 -12.86
N GLN A 809 31.46 -30.48 -11.69
CA GLN A 809 32.67 -30.62 -10.90
C GLN A 809 32.55 -31.86 -10.02
N GLU A 810 33.56 -32.72 -10.07
CA GLU A 810 33.63 -33.90 -9.22
C GLU A 810 33.56 -33.52 -7.72
N GLY A 811 32.68 -34.19 -6.99
CA GLY A 811 32.42 -33.99 -5.56
C GLY A 811 31.57 -32.75 -5.24
N ILE A 812 31.05 -32.00 -6.21
CA ILE A 812 30.26 -30.80 -5.93
C ILE A 812 28.95 -31.12 -5.20
N PHE A 813 28.32 -32.26 -5.50
CA PHE A 813 27.08 -32.66 -4.84
C PHE A 813 27.28 -32.81 -3.32
N ALA A 814 28.44 -33.32 -2.91
CA ALA A 814 28.83 -33.44 -1.49
C ALA A 814 28.85 -32.11 -0.75
N LYS A 815 29.20 -31.04 -1.45
CA LYS A 815 29.35 -29.69 -0.90
C LYS A 815 28.01 -28.95 -0.86
N VAL A 816 27.08 -29.30 -1.77
CA VAL A 816 25.80 -28.61 -1.91
C VAL A 816 24.70 -29.26 -1.09
N TYR A 817 24.61 -30.60 -1.08
CA TYR A 817 23.48 -31.32 -0.49
C TYR A 817 23.31 -31.09 1.02
N PRO A 818 24.36 -31.18 1.87
CA PRO A 818 24.18 -30.94 3.31
C PRO A 818 23.75 -29.50 3.67
N PRO A 819 24.43 -28.42 3.21
CA PRO A 819 24.10 -27.06 3.65
C PRO A 819 22.89 -26.44 2.95
N PHE A 820 22.52 -26.89 1.74
CA PHE A 820 21.45 -26.25 0.96
C PHE A 820 20.22 -27.12 0.71
N VAL A 821 20.29 -28.43 1.00
CA VAL A 821 19.10 -29.29 1.00
C VAL A 821 18.79 -29.69 2.44
N LEU A 822 19.63 -30.52 3.07
CA LEU A 822 19.31 -31.11 4.38
C LEU A 822 19.11 -30.08 5.49
N ALA A 823 20.00 -29.07 5.58
CA ALA A 823 19.90 -28.03 6.61
C ALA A 823 18.65 -27.14 6.47
N GLU A 824 18.02 -27.14 5.30
CA GLU A 824 16.88 -26.29 4.96
C GLU A 824 15.55 -27.06 4.92
N THR A 825 15.60 -28.39 4.75
CA THR A 825 14.40 -29.24 4.63
C THR A 825 13.44 -29.11 5.83
N GLU A 826 13.95 -29.08 7.06
CA GLU A 826 13.10 -28.93 8.26
C GLU A 826 12.46 -27.55 8.38
N LYS A 827 13.02 -26.54 7.71
CA LYS A 827 12.52 -25.16 7.71
C LYS A 827 11.39 -24.93 6.70
N LEU A 828 11.03 -25.94 5.89
CA LEU A 828 9.90 -25.85 4.97
C LEU A 828 8.59 -25.66 5.75
N ALA A 829 7.97 -24.48 5.61
CA ALA A 829 6.77 -24.13 6.36
C ALA A 829 5.48 -24.75 5.79
N ARG A 830 5.38 -24.89 4.47
CA ARG A 830 4.13 -25.30 3.81
C ARG A 830 3.92 -26.82 3.93
N PRO A 831 2.73 -27.31 4.32
CA PRO A 831 2.46 -28.75 4.41
C PRO A 831 2.72 -29.51 3.11
N VAL A 832 2.38 -28.93 1.96
CA VAL A 832 2.63 -29.52 0.63
C VAL A 832 4.13 -29.69 0.34
N ASP A 833 4.96 -28.72 0.74
CA ASP A 833 6.40 -28.75 0.52
C ASP A 833 7.08 -29.74 1.47
N ARG A 834 6.61 -29.82 2.72
CA ARG A 834 7.05 -30.84 3.69
C ARG A 834 6.68 -32.24 3.21
N LYS A 835 5.47 -32.44 2.69
CA LYS A 835 5.04 -33.72 2.12
C LYS A 835 5.90 -34.10 0.92
N LEU A 836 6.17 -33.17 0.02
CA LEU A 836 7.10 -33.36 -1.09
C LEU A 836 8.49 -33.78 -0.60
N ALA A 837 9.01 -33.14 0.44
CA ALA A 837 10.29 -33.52 1.05
C ALA A 837 10.27 -34.94 1.63
N VAL A 838 9.22 -35.33 2.35
CA VAL A 838 9.08 -36.70 2.88
C VAL A 838 9.10 -37.74 1.75
N VAL A 839 8.31 -37.53 0.69
CA VAL A 839 8.29 -38.42 -0.49
C VAL A 839 9.67 -38.49 -1.15
N SER A 840 10.29 -37.33 -1.36
CA SER A 840 11.63 -37.19 -1.94
C SER A 840 12.70 -37.93 -1.15
N LEU A 841 12.77 -37.74 0.16
CA LEU A 841 13.75 -38.38 1.03
C LEU A 841 13.52 -39.89 1.10
N THR A 842 12.26 -40.34 1.19
CA THR A 842 11.91 -41.76 1.19
C THR A 842 12.39 -42.44 -0.09
N LYS A 843 12.07 -41.88 -1.26
CA LYS A 843 12.52 -42.41 -2.55
C LYS A 843 14.04 -42.33 -2.72
N THR A 844 14.68 -41.27 -2.23
CA THR A 844 16.15 -41.15 -2.24
C THR A 844 16.82 -42.26 -1.43
N LEU A 845 16.31 -42.57 -0.25
CA LEU A 845 16.87 -43.63 0.61
C LEU A 845 16.63 -45.04 0.04
N CYS A 846 15.51 -45.22 -0.67
CA CYS A 846 15.06 -46.52 -1.16
C CYS A 846 15.59 -46.89 -2.55
N GLU A 847 15.57 -45.95 -3.50
CA GLU A 847 15.80 -46.24 -4.92
C GLU A 847 17.19 -45.79 -5.43
N SER A 848 17.85 -44.85 -4.74
CA SER A 848 19.05 -44.17 -5.24
C SER A 848 20.32 -44.96 -4.94
N GLN A 849 20.82 -45.73 -5.91
CA GLN A 849 22.01 -46.57 -5.74
C GLN A 849 23.30 -45.74 -5.68
N ALA A 850 23.46 -44.77 -6.58
CA ALA A 850 24.67 -43.95 -6.61
C ALA A 850 24.78 -43.09 -5.34
N PHE A 851 23.66 -42.54 -4.86
CA PHE A 851 23.59 -41.85 -3.56
C PHE A 851 23.97 -42.78 -2.41
N ALA A 852 23.35 -43.96 -2.32
CA ALA A 852 23.60 -44.89 -1.21
C ALA A 852 25.04 -45.43 -1.18
N GLN A 853 25.70 -45.59 -2.34
CA GLN A 853 27.07 -46.08 -2.44
C GLN A 853 28.12 -44.99 -2.23
N LYS A 854 27.96 -43.82 -2.86
CA LYS A 854 28.95 -42.73 -2.82
C LYS A 854 28.81 -41.85 -1.57
N PHE A 855 27.64 -41.81 -0.95
CA PHE A 855 27.31 -40.90 0.15
C PHE A 855 26.78 -41.62 1.40
N ALA A 856 27.56 -42.53 2.00
CA ALA A 856 27.12 -43.28 3.19
C ALA A 856 26.70 -42.39 4.37
N LYS A 857 27.48 -41.32 4.68
CA LYS A 857 27.12 -40.32 5.70
C LYS A 857 25.91 -39.47 5.27
N GLY A 858 25.79 -39.18 3.97
CA GLY A 858 24.64 -38.50 3.40
C GLY A 858 23.37 -39.30 3.63
N TRP A 859 23.38 -40.60 3.33
CA TRP A 859 22.27 -41.53 3.57
C TRP A 859 21.81 -41.54 5.03
N ALA A 860 22.75 -41.62 5.98
CA ALA A 860 22.42 -41.58 7.41
C ALA A 860 21.75 -40.24 7.82
N ASN A 861 22.29 -39.12 7.35
CA ASN A 861 21.74 -37.80 7.65
C ASN A 861 20.37 -37.56 6.97
N THR A 862 20.19 -38.03 5.74
CA THR A 862 18.90 -38.01 5.02
C THR A 862 17.84 -38.80 5.79
N CYS A 863 18.19 -39.98 6.31
CA CYS A 863 17.30 -40.78 7.14
C CYS A 863 16.94 -40.07 8.45
N LYS A 864 17.91 -39.41 9.09
CA LYS A 864 17.66 -38.57 10.29
C LYS A 864 16.61 -37.49 10.03
N ILE A 865 16.76 -36.72 8.94
CA ILE A 865 15.81 -35.65 8.59
C ILE A 865 14.42 -36.22 8.25
N LEU A 866 14.37 -37.36 7.53
CA LEU A 866 13.10 -38.05 7.26
C LEU A 866 12.38 -38.42 8.57
N LEU A 867 13.09 -39.03 9.52
CA LEU A 867 12.53 -39.38 10.82
C LEU A 867 12.06 -38.14 11.59
N ALA A 868 12.83 -37.04 11.57
CA ALA A 868 12.43 -35.78 12.20
C ALA A 868 11.13 -35.21 11.61
N LEU A 869 10.95 -35.26 10.29
CA LEU A 869 9.71 -34.84 9.63
C LEU A 869 8.53 -35.77 9.97
N LEU A 870 8.78 -37.05 10.25
CA LEU A 870 7.76 -38.04 10.60
C LEU A 870 7.35 -38.03 12.07
N VAL A 871 8.08 -37.32 12.95
CA VAL A 871 7.62 -37.04 14.32
C VAL A 871 6.29 -36.25 14.27
N ASN A 872 6.19 -35.30 13.35
CA ASN A 872 4.97 -34.55 13.05
C ASN A 872 4.69 -34.62 11.54
N PRO A 873 4.08 -35.72 11.06
CA PRO A 873 3.84 -35.93 9.64
C PRO A 873 3.02 -34.79 9.03
N PRO A 874 3.39 -34.30 7.83
CA PRO A 874 2.66 -33.21 7.20
C PRO A 874 1.24 -33.67 6.82
N VAL A 875 0.24 -32.86 7.22
CA VAL A 875 -1.16 -33.04 6.84
C VAL A 875 -1.52 -31.96 5.83
N VAL A 876 -1.89 -32.38 4.62
CA VAL A 876 -2.37 -31.49 3.57
C VAL A 876 -3.90 -31.54 3.57
N SER A 877 -4.56 -30.44 3.93
CA SER A 877 -6.01 -30.32 3.81
C SER A 877 -6.40 -30.32 2.33
N ALA A 878 -7.32 -31.20 1.93
CA ALA A 878 -7.87 -31.18 0.58
C ALA A 878 -8.96 -30.10 0.49
N GLY A 879 -8.86 -29.18 -0.48
CA GLY A 879 -10.00 -28.35 -0.85
C GLY A 879 -9.67 -27.03 -1.55
N LEU A 880 -10.08 -26.92 -2.81
CA LEU A 880 -10.61 -25.66 -3.34
C LEU A 880 -11.86 -25.32 -2.52
N GLY A 881 -11.87 -24.20 -1.78
CA GLY A 881 -13.11 -23.63 -1.23
C GLY A 881 -13.10 -23.15 0.21
N ASP A 882 -12.16 -23.60 1.05
CA ASP A 882 -12.08 -23.22 2.48
C ASP A 882 -11.02 -22.15 2.78
N GLU A 883 -10.30 -21.68 1.76
CA GLU A 883 -9.44 -20.51 1.91
C GLU A 883 -10.32 -19.27 2.03
N LEU A 884 -10.38 -18.70 3.24
CA LEU A 884 -10.77 -17.31 3.42
C LEU A 884 -9.81 -16.46 2.58
N ILE A 885 -10.34 -15.88 1.50
CA ILE A 885 -9.61 -14.85 0.76
C ILE A 885 -9.56 -13.62 1.66
N ASN A 886 -8.54 -13.56 2.51
CA ASN A 886 -8.23 -12.37 3.28
C ASN A 886 -7.73 -11.32 2.29
N GLU A 887 -8.61 -10.38 1.96
CA GLU A 887 -8.27 -9.20 1.18
C GLU A 887 -7.32 -8.32 1.99
N ALA A 888 -6.27 -7.84 1.33
CA ALA A 888 -5.55 -6.68 1.83
C ALA A 888 -6.44 -5.46 1.61
N ASP A 889 -6.42 -4.49 2.54
CA ASP A 889 -7.15 -3.25 2.29
C ASP A 889 -6.51 -2.54 1.10
N VAL A 890 -7.35 -1.95 0.24
CA VAL A 890 -6.87 -1.34 -1.00
C VAL A 890 -6.04 -0.09 -0.73
N ASP A 891 -6.20 0.51 0.44
CA ASP A 891 -5.38 1.64 0.90
C ASP A 891 -3.93 1.23 1.22
N ASP A 892 -3.67 -0.07 1.41
CA ASP A 892 -2.31 -0.63 1.53
C ASP A 892 -1.69 -0.97 0.14
N ILE A 893 -2.47 -0.86 -0.95
CA ILE A 893 -2.03 -1.19 -2.31
C ILE A 893 -1.50 0.06 -3.02
N GLY A 894 -0.18 0.12 -3.20
CA GLY A 894 0.45 1.13 -4.05
C GLY A 894 0.12 0.91 -5.53
N PHE A 895 -0.86 1.65 -6.05
CA PHE A 895 -1.18 1.64 -7.48
C PHE A 895 -0.10 2.37 -8.29
N GLY A 896 0.46 1.69 -9.29
CA GLY A 896 1.51 2.23 -10.16
C GLY A 896 2.02 1.17 -11.15
N LEU A 897 3.20 1.39 -11.74
CA LEU A 897 3.86 0.41 -12.63
C LEU A 897 4.45 -0.81 -11.88
N SER A 898 4.21 -0.91 -10.57
CA SER A 898 4.54 -2.06 -9.73
C SER A 898 3.48 -3.17 -9.86
N TYR A 899 3.91 -4.40 -9.58
CA TYR A 899 3.03 -5.56 -9.60
C TYR A 899 1.97 -5.48 -8.50
N THR A 900 0.70 -5.61 -8.87
CA THR A 900 -0.45 -5.72 -7.96
C THR A 900 -1.11 -7.09 -8.13
N ALA A 901 -1.09 -7.88 -7.05
CA ALA A 901 -1.65 -9.23 -7.06
C ALA A 901 -3.18 -9.21 -6.95
N LEU A 902 -3.86 -9.99 -7.78
CA LEU A 902 -5.28 -10.27 -7.62
C LEU A 902 -5.48 -11.37 -6.56
N ASN A 903 -6.17 -11.04 -5.47
CA ASN A 903 -6.48 -11.93 -4.38
C ASN A 903 -7.33 -13.11 -4.85
N THR A 904 -8.30 -12.85 -5.72
CA THR A 904 -9.15 -13.87 -6.35
C THR A 904 -8.39 -14.79 -7.29
N CYS A 905 -7.26 -14.34 -7.83
CA CYS A 905 -6.39 -15.18 -8.63
C CYS A 905 -5.25 -15.80 -7.82
N ARG A 906 -5.17 -15.73 -6.48
CA ARG A 906 -4.02 -16.32 -5.77
C ARG A 906 -3.82 -17.81 -6.12
N PRO A 907 -2.59 -18.24 -6.48
CA PRO A 907 -2.32 -19.64 -6.79
C PRO A 907 -2.62 -20.52 -5.59
N ILE A 908 -3.32 -21.62 -5.83
CA ILE A 908 -3.62 -22.61 -4.80
C ILE A 908 -2.41 -23.54 -4.67
N ALA A 909 -2.06 -23.88 -3.42
CA ALA A 909 -1.00 -24.83 -3.15
C ALA A 909 -1.34 -26.19 -3.77
N ARG A 910 -0.60 -26.59 -4.81
CA ARG A 910 -0.78 -27.88 -5.48
C ARG A 910 0.00 -28.96 -4.76
N ASP A 911 -0.70 -29.98 -4.28
CA ASP A 911 -0.06 -31.21 -3.81
C ASP A 911 0.50 -31.97 -5.02
N ASP A 912 1.81 -32.20 -5.02
CA ASP A 912 2.51 -32.94 -6.08
C ASP A 912 2.28 -34.46 -5.98
N TYR A 913 1.80 -34.95 -4.83
CA TYR A 913 1.53 -36.37 -4.55
C TYR A 913 0.17 -36.57 -3.84
N PRO A 914 -0.95 -36.13 -4.43
CA PRO A 914 -2.27 -36.17 -3.80
C PRO A 914 -2.73 -37.60 -3.43
N GLU A 915 -2.22 -38.62 -4.12
CA GLU A 915 -2.45 -40.04 -3.83
C GLU A 915 -1.85 -40.49 -2.48
N VAL A 916 -0.88 -39.76 -1.93
CA VAL A 916 -0.29 -40.03 -0.62
C VAL A 916 -1.13 -39.39 0.49
N THR A 917 -2.24 -40.01 0.84
CA THR A 917 -3.19 -39.48 1.83
C THR A 917 -2.72 -39.66 3.28
N ALA A 918 -2.14 -40.81 3.59
CA ALA A 918 -1.57 -41.12 4.90
C ALA A 918 -0.03 -41.26 4.79
N VAL A 919 0.68 -40.18 5.12
CA VAL A 919 2.13 -40.07 4.90
C VAL A 919 2.92 -41.16 5.62
N ALA A 920 2.72 -41.36 6.92
CA ALA A 920 3.47 -42.36 7.70
C ALA A 920 3.24 -43.81 7.21
N PRO A 921 1.99 -44.28 7.01
CA PRO A 921 1.73 -45.59 6.42
C PRO A 921 2.33 -45.76 5.02
N TRP A 922 2.26 -44.71 4.18
CA TRP A 922 2.87 -44.75 2.84
C TRP A 922 4.38 -44.92 2.92
N VAL A 923 5.07 -44.20 3.80
CA VAL A 923 6.52 -44.36 4.00
C VAL A 923 6.87 -45.79 4.43
N SER A 924 6.13 -46.34 5.40
CA SER A 924 6.35 -47.72 5.88
C SER A 924 6.23 -48.74 4.74
N ALA A 925 5.13 -48.66 3.98
CA ALA A 925 4.88 -49.56 2.87
C ALA A 925 5.95 -49.42 1.76
N TYR A 926 6.37 -48.18 1.45
CA TYR A 926 7.36 -47.92 0.42
C TYR A 926 8.73 -48.47 0.81
N ILE A 927 9.20 -48.23 2.04
CA ILE A 927 10.48 -48.72 2.55
C ILE A 927 10.49 -50.26 2.56
N SER A 928 9.43 -50.90 3.07
CA SER A 928 9.33 -52.36 3.13
C SER A 928 9.34 -52.99 1.74
N SER A 929 8.58 -52.43 0.79
CA SER A 929 8.56 -52.88 -0.61
C SER A 929 9.92 -52.69 -1.29
N ALA A 930 10.54 -51.53 -1.13
CA ALA A 930 11.86 -51.26 -1.71
C ALA A 930 12.94 -52.16 -1.12
N ASN A 931 12.88 -52.46 0.19
CA ASN A 931 13.83 -53.36 0.83
C ASN A 931 13.74 -54.78 0.26
N GLN A 932 12.52 -55.25 -0.04
CA GLN A 932 12.31 -56.53 -0.74
C GLN A 932 12.87 -56.48 -2.17
N ARG A 933 12.55 -55.42 -2.94
CA ARG A 933 13.08 -55.22 -4.30
C ARG A 933 14.61 -55.18 -4.36
N HIS A 934 15.26 -54.68 -3.31
CA HIS A 934 16.71 -54.57 -3.19
C HIS A 934 17.34 -55.64 -2.29
N ASN A 935 16.72 -56.81 -2.13
CA ASN A 935 17.28 -57.98 -1.43
C ASN A 935 17.81 -57.67 -0.01
N GLY A 936 17.12 -56.84 0.76
CA GLY A 936 17.49 -56.49 2.14
C GLY A 936 18.54 -55.38 2.27
N ALA A 937 18.95 -54.74 1.17
CA ALA A 937 20.01 -53.71 1.20
C ALA A 937 19.68 -52.52 2.11
N ILE A 938 18.41 -52.10 2.18
CA ILE A 938 17.99 -50.96 2.99
C ILE A 938 18.15 -51.28 4.48
N VAL A 939 17.66 -52.45 4.93
CA VAL A 939 17.84 -52.91 6.31
C VAL A 939 19.32 -53.06 6.67
N ASN A 940 20.16 -53.52 5.73
CA ASN A 940 21.60 -53.56 5.95
C ASN A 940 22.21 -52.17 6.14
N PHE A 941 21.76 -51.16 5.38
CA PHE A 941 22.20 -49.78 5.57
C PHE A 941 21.74 -49.19 6.90
N VAL A 942 20.51 -49.48 7.32
CA VAL A 942 19.99 -49.10 8.65
C VAL A 942 20.89 -49.65 9.76
N ASN A 943 21.22 -50.93 9.71
CA ASN A 943 22.02 -51.61 10.72
C ASN A 943 23.48 -51.13 10.77
N THR A 944 24.03 -50.68 9.64
CA THR A 944 25.45 -50.31 9.53
C THR A 944 25.72 -48.81 9.60
N ARG A 945 24.71 -47.95 9.39
CA ARG A 945 24.91 -46.50 9.21
C ARG A 945 24.16 -45.63 10.23
N LEU A 946 23.12 -46.16 10.88
CA LEU A 946 22.32 -45.41 11.85
C LEU A 946 22.74 -45.71 13.29
N THR A 947 22.50 -44.73 14.17
CA THR A 947 22.65 -44.89 15.63
C THR A 947 21.55 -45.78 16.22
N PRO A 948 21.73 -46.36 17.42
CA PRO A 948 20.70 -47.19 18.06
C PRO A 948 19.34 -46.48 18.21
N GLU A 949 19.34 -45.18 18.56
CA GLU A 949 18.09 -44.41 18.68
C GLU A 949 17.38 -44.26 17.33
N GLN A 950 18.13 -44.00 16.26
CA GLN A 950 17.58 -43.89 14.89
C GLN A 950 17.10 -45.24 14.36
N GLN A 951 17.79 -46.33 14.68
CA GLN A 951 17.34 -47.69 14.34
C GLN A 951 16.00 -48.00 15.00
N GLN A 952 15.85 -47.69 16.28
CA GLN A 952 14.61 -47.88 17.02
C GLN A 952 13.46 -47.03 16.45
N ALA A 953 13.73 -45.77 16.11
CA ALA A 953 12.75 -44.88 15.50
C ALA A 953 12.29 -45.39 14.12
N LEU A 954 13.22 -45.87 13.28
CA LEU A 954 12.90 -46.39 11.95
C LEU A 954 12.23 -47.78 12.00
N GLN A 955 12.46 -48.57 13.05
CA GLN A 955 11.86 -49.90 13.21
C GLN A 955 10.32 -49.87 13.19
N GLN A 956 9.72 -48.75 13.60
CA GLN A 956 8.27 -48.53 13.54
C GLN A 956 7.72 -48.42 12.10
N TYR A 957 8.59 -48.12 11.13
CA TYR A 957 8.28 -47.97 9.70
C TYR A 957 8.86 -49.11 8.84
N LEU A 958 9.44 -50.14 9.47
CA LEU A 958 9.98 -51.34 8.82
C LEU A 958 9.09 -52.58 9.03
N GLN A 959 7.97 -52.43 9.75
CA GLN A 959 7.00 -53.49 10.03
C GLN A 959 5.95 -53.64 8.93
#